data_AF-A0A5N4DKV0-F1
#
_entry.id   AF-A0A5N4DKV0-F1
#
_cell.length_a   1.000
_cell.length_b   1.000
_cell.length_c   1.000
_cell.angle_alpha   90.00
_cell.angle_beta   90.00
_cell.angle_gamma   90.00
#
_symmetry.space_group_name_H-M   'P 1'
#
loop_
_entity.id
_entity.type
_entity.pdbx_description
1 polymer ?
#
loop_
_entity_poly.entity_id
_entity_poly.type
_entity_poly.pdbx_seq_one_letter_code
_entity_poly.pdbx_strand_id
1 'polypeptide(L)'
;MRTARRRVALLFSCSVAPCCSDFTWRQFAVSAPGMEQVDELEMLMERSFGQKAAPAAELSFVCVRFRFQKKKVEASFPKTVLSRGMDNRYLVLAVNIVQNEEGNHEKHLIITASQSLEYEELCVLRNDWVLRSSDPATRQMLIGTVLHEVFQKAISDSFDPEKLQELAFKTVQEIRHLKEMYRLNLNQDEIKQEVEEYLPSFSKWAGDFMHKQTSTDFPEMQLSLPSDGSNNSTYNIEVINSLDIEESIWSPRFGLKGKIDVTVGVKIHRGSKTKYKIMPLELKTGKESNSIEHRSQLVLYTLLSQERRDDPEAGLLLYLKTGQMYPVPAHHLDKRELLRLRNQMAFSLFHRISKPATGEGKTKLASLPQIIEEQQTCKYCSQMGKCALYSRNLSVLPESTLFRLDQEEKNCDIDTPLGNLSKLMENTYASQKLRDLIIDFREPQFISYLSSVLPHDAKDTVASILKGLNKPQRQAMKKVLLSKDYTLIVGMPGTGKTTTICTLVRILYACGFSVLLTSYTHSAVDNILLKLAKFKIGFLRLGQTQKVHPDIQKFTEEEVCRSKSIKSLAVLEELYNSQTEIRALGMSESLFKRLEQNKNAVVQLTVQYRMNSKIMSLSNKLTYEGKLECGSDKVANAMINLPNFKDVKLELEFYADYSENPWLIGVFEPNNPVCFLNTDKVPAPEQVEKGGVSNITEAKLIVFLTSVFIKAGCNPSDIGIIAPYRQQLKAINDLLAHSSIGMIEVNTVDKYQGRDKSIILVSFVRSNKDGTVCMACKVNPYRRRT
;
A
#
# COMPACT_ATOMS: atom_id res chain seq x y z
N MET A 1 56.64 29.19 -7.37
CA MET A 1 56.67 30.64 -7.08
C MET A 1 55.26 31.05 -6.64
N ARG A 2 55.08 31.55 -5.41
CA ARG A 2 55.02 32.97 -5.01
C ARG A 2 53.77 33.74 -5.53
N THR A 3 52.85 34.05 -4.59
CA THR A 3 52.12 35.34 -4.40
C THR A 3 51.21 35.90 -5.51
N ALA A 4 50.12 36.65 -5.23
CA ALA A 4 49.42 36.96 -3.97
C ALA A 4 47.99 37.51 -4.22
N ARG A 5 47.25 37.77 -3.13
CA ARG A 5 45.91 38.38 -3.09
C ARG A 5 45.86 39.78 -3.73
N ARG A 6 44.68 40.16 -4.24
CA ARG A 6 44.06 41.47 -3.91
C ARG A 6 42.60 41.29 -3.51
N ARG A 7 42.22 41.87 -2.37
CA ARG A 7 40.84 42.24 -2.04
C ARG A 7 40.72 43.75 -2.28
N VAL A 8 39.52 44.24 -2.60
CA VAL A 8 39.13 45.62 -2.32
C VAL A 8 37.79 45.55 -1.58
N ALA A 9 37.63 46.39 -0.57
CA ALA A 9 36.39 46.62 0.14
C ALA A 9 36.23 48.14 0.31
N LEU A 10 35.00 48.63 0.33
CA LEU A 10 34.67 50.01 0.65
C LEU A 10 33.54 50.02 1.69
N LEU A 11 33.74 50.83 2.73
CA LEU A 11 32.88 51.05 3.88
C LEU A 11 33.16 52.47 4.37
N PHE A 12 32.13 53.25 4.67
CA PHE A 12 32.07 54.40 5.60
C PHE A 12 30.63 55.01 5.51
N SER A 13 30.11 55.82 6.45
CA SER A 13 29.89 55.64 7.91
C SER A 13 29.40 56.96 8.54
N CYS A 14 28.36 56.94 9.38
CA CYS A 14 28.11 57.86 10.52
C CYS A 14 26.98 57.24 11.39
N SER A 15 27.07 57.12 12.74
CA SER A 15 27.11 58.16 13.80
C SER A 15 25.73 58.83 14.00
N VAL A 16 25.11 58.95 15.17
CA VAL A 16 25.52 59.09 16.61
C VAL A 16 24.44 58.41 17.51
N ALA A 17 24.69 57.44 18.42
CA ALA A 17 25.14 57.49 19.86
C ALA A 17 24.03 57.91 20.90
N PRO A 18 24.23 57.82 22.24
CA PRO A 18 24.46 56.60 23.06
C PRO A 18 23.73 56.56 24.44
N CYS A 19 23.85 55.47 25.23
CA CYS A 19 24.02 55.51 26.71
C CYS A 19 24.42 54.16 27.36
N CYS A 20 25.16 54.22 28.48
CA CYS A 20 25.58 53.22 29.51
C CYS A 20 25.52 51.69 29.19
N SER A 21 26.60 50.88 29.21
CA SER A 21 27.61 50.56 30.27
C SER A 21 27.10 49.51 31.30
N ASP A 22 27.86 48.53 31.81
CA ASP A 22 29.32 48.40 32.02
C ASP A 22 29.89 46.95 31.92
N PHE A 23 31.21 46.83 31.62
CA PHE A 23 32.23 45.80 32.01
C PHE A 23 31.99 44.26 31.84
N THR A 24 32.97 43.37 31.51
CA THR A 24 34.30 43.45 30.85
C THR A 24 34.86 42.05 30.47
N TRP A 25 35.55 41.96 29.32
CA TRP A 25 36.72 41.10 28.99
C TRP A 25 36.72 39.55 28.95
N ARG A 26 37.30 39.04 27.83
CA ARG A 26 37.98 37.72 27.58
C ARG A 26 37.11 36.44 27.50
N GLN A 27 37.49 35.40 26.72
CA GLN A 27 38.21 35.33 25.43
C GLN A 27 37.93 33.96 24.75
N PHE A 28 38.24 33.82 23.45
CA PHE A 28 37.99 32.61 22.65
C PHE A 28 38.71 31.33 23.14
N ALA A 29 37.97 30.22 23.21
CA ALA A 29 38.38 28.93 22.64
C ALA A 29 37.14 28.03 22.41
N VAL A 30 37.04 27.37 21.26
CA VAL A 30 36.14 26.22 21.05
C VAL A 30 37.03 25.05 20.61
N SER A 31 37.42 24.24 21.58
CA SER A 31 38.07 22.94 21.39
C SER A 31 37.02 21.82 21.47
N ALA A 32 37.29 20.70 20.79
CA ALA A 32 36.47 19.50 20.92
C ALA A 32 36.66 18.86 22.31
N PRO A 33 35.67 18.10 22.83
CA PRO A 33 35.83 17.29 24.03
C PRO A 33 36.74 16.09 23.74
N GLY A 34 38.05 16.33 23.75
CA GLY A 34 39.04 15.30 24.06
C GLY A 34 39.03 14.99 25.56
N MET A 35 39.49 13.79 25.93
CA MET A 35 39.58 13.38 27.34
C MET A 35 40.68 14.18 28.06
N GLU A 36 40.32 14.95 29.10
CA GLU A 36 41.26 15.67 29.97
C GLU A 36 40.88 15.58 31.46
N GLN A 37 40.80 14.35 32.00
CA GLN A 37 41.12 14.07 33.42
C GLN A 37 41.31 12.56 33.64
N VAL A 38 42.22 12.19 34.54
CA VAL A 38 42.50 10.78 34.89
C VAL A 38 41.46 10.23 35.87
N ASP A 39 40.87 11.11 36.69
CA ASP A 39 39.97 10.77 37.80
C ASP A 39 38.63 10.15 37.34
N GLU A 40 38.14 10.49 36.13
CA GLU A 40 36.97 9.80 35.54
C GLU A 40 37.26 8.33 35.18
N LEU A 41 38.53 7.94 35.00
CA LEU A 41 38.88 6.56 34.69
C LEU A 41 38.75 5.67 35.93
N GLU A 42 39.18 6.11 37.11
CA GLU A 42 39.02 5.34 38.36
C GLU A 42 37.54 5.22 38.74
N MET A 43 36.75 6.30 38.66
CA MET A 43 35.30 6.25 38.89
C MET A 43 34.53 5.31 37.94
N LEU A 44 35.10 4.98 36.78
CA LEU A 44 34.55 3.99 35.84
C LEU A 44 35.15 2.58 36.01
N MET A 45 36.39 2.45 36.48
CA MET A 45 37.10 1.17 36.64
C MET A 45 36.89 0.49 37.99
N GLU A 46 36.63 1.22 39.08
CA GLU A 46 36.38 0.61 40.42
C GLU A 46 35.13 -0.29 40.44
N ARG A 47 34.22 -0.15 39.48
CA ARG A 47 33.05 -1.05 39.34
C ARG A 47 33.38 -2.45 38.82
N SER A 48 34.64 -2.77 38.53
CA SER A 48 35.03 -4.03 37.89
C SER A 48 35.75 -5.05 38.77
N PHE A 49 36.21 -4.72 39.99
CA PHE A 49 36.97 -5.66 40.84
C PHE A 49 36.52 -5.73 42.32
N GLY A 50 35.38 -6.40 42.53
CA GLY A 50 35.24 -7.42 43.58
C GLY A 50 35.27 -7.02 45.07
N GLN A 51 34.08 -6.86 45.65
CA GLN A 51 33.74 -7.56 46.90
C GLN A 51 32.22 -7.84 47.01
N LYS A 52 31.82 -8.72 47.93
CA LYS A 52 30.50 -9.40 47.93
C LYS A 52 29.33 -8.46 48.33
N ALA A 53 28.51 -8.04 47.36
CA ALA A 53 27.16 -7.55 47.60
C ALA A 53 26.24 -7.81 46.39
N ALA A 54 24.98 -8.18 46.65
CA ALA A 54 23.92 -8.38 45.66
C ALA A 54 22.56 -8.01 46.30
N PRO A 55 21.45 -7.79 45.56
CA PRO A 55 21.30 -7.79 44.09
C PRO A 55 20.73 -6.47 43.51
N ALA A 56 20.73 -5.37 44.29
CA ALA A 56 19.89 -4.20 43.99
C ALA A 56 20.28 -3.39 42.73
N ALA A 57 21.58 -3.32 42.40
CA ALA A 57 22.06 -2.48 41.29
C ALA A 57 21.73 -3.07 39.91
N GLU A 58 21.93 -4.37 39.73
CA GLU A 58 21.70 -5.06 38.45
C GLU A 58 20.23 -5.01 38.03
N LEU A 59 19.31 -5.22 38.98
CA LEU A 59 17.87 -5.09 38.76
C LEU A 59 17.47 -3.74 38.14
N SER A 60 18.15 -2.65 38.50
CA SER A 60 17.88 -1.33 37.92
C SER A 60 18.28 -1.25 36.44
N PHE A 61 19.48 -1.72 36.09
CA PHE A 61 20.02 -1.69 34.73
C PHE A 61 19.27 -2.66 33.80
N VAL A 62 19.00 -3.88 34.27
CA VAL A 62 18.25 -4.90 33.54
C VAL A 62 16.81 -4.44 33.31
N CYS A 63 16.15 -3.82 34.30
CA CYS A 63 14.81 -3.26 34.14
C CYS A 63 14.74 -2.13 33.11
N VAL A 64 15.73 -1.24 33.06
CA VAL A 64 15.84 -0.21 32.01
C VAL A 64 16.07 -0.85 30.63
N ARG A 65 16.98 -1.83 30.53
CA ARG A 65 17.30 -2.54 29.27
C ARG A 65 16.10 -3.30 28.72
N PHE A 66 15.37 -4.00 29.57
CA PHE A 66 14.10 -4.67 29.26
C PHE A 66 13.02 -3.69 28.80
N ARG A 67 12.77 -2.60 29.53
CA ARG A 67 11.79 -1.57 29.13
C ARG A 67 12.15 -0.94 27.78
N PHE A 68 13.43 -0.70 27.50
CA PHE A 68 13.90 -0.17 26.22
C PHE A 68 13.70 -1.17 25.07
N GLN A 69 14.14 -2.42 25.22
CA GLN A 69 13.97 -3.47 24.21
C GLN A 69 12.49 -3.78 23.97
N LYS A 70 11.67 -3.88 25.02
CA LYS A 70 10.21 -4.07 24.92
C LYS A 70 9.56 -2.93 24.13
N LYS A 71 9.87 -1.67 24.45
CA LYS A 71 9.36 -0.49 23.71
C LYS A 71 9.84 -0.45 22.26
N LYS A 72 11.07 -0.92 21.98
CA LYS A 72 11.62 -1.05 20.61
C LYS A 72 10.92 -2.15 19.81
N VAL A 73 10.59 -3.27 20.43
CA VAL A 73 9.87 -4.38 19.79
C VAL A 73 8.38 -4.07 19.62
N GLU A 74 7.70 -3.50 20.62
CA GLU A 74 6.30 -3.06 20.53
C GLU A 74 6.05 -2.05 19.39
N ALA A 75 7.06 -1.24 19.05
CA ALA A 75 7.01 -0.30 17.92
C ALA A 75 7.05 -0.96 16.53
N SER A 76 7.38 -2.26 16.43
CA SER A 76 7.51 -2.99 15.16
C SER A 76 6.68 -4.29 15.10
N PHE A 77 6.50 -4.94 16.25
CA PHE A 77 5.68 -6.13 16.47
C PHE A 77 4.71 -5.83 17.65
N PRO A 78 3.71 -4.95 17.44
CA PRO A 78 2.81 -4.54 18.51
C PRO A 78 1.95 -5.71 19.00
N LYS A 79 1.81 -5.83 20.33
CA LYS A 79 0.98 -6.84 21.02
C LYS A 79 1.43 -8.30 20.87
N THR A 80 2.68 -8.56 20.49
CA THR A 80 3.24 -9.93 20.54
C THR A 80 3.25 -10.45 21.97
N VAL A 81 2.56 -11.56 22.21
CA VAL A 81 2.63 -12.31 23.47
C VAL A 81 3.90 -13.15 23.45
N LEU A 82 4.69 -13.06 24.52
CA LEU A 82 5.88 -13.90 24.73
C LEU A 82 5.47 -15.24 25.37
N SER A 83 6.13 -16.33 24.98
CA SER A 83 5.71 -17.70 25.29
C SER A 83 6.85 -18.73 25.12
N ARG A 84 6.73 -19.88 25.78
CA ARG A 84 7.48 -21.11 25.47
C ARG A 84 6.61 -22.11 24.70
N GLY A 85 7.20 -23.23 24.26
CA GLY A 85 6.52 -24.31 23.55
C GLY A 85 6.85 -24.35 22.05
N MET A 86 5.99 -25.00 21.26
CA MET A 86 6.19 -25.14 19.80
C MET A 86 6.20 -23.79 19.09
N ASP A 87 5.27 -22.90 19.45
CA ASP A 87 5.21 -21.50 19.03
C ASP A 87 5.78 -20.57 20.09
N ASN A 88 7.01 -20.86 20.53
CA ASN A 88 7.74 -19.98 21.44
C ASN A 88 8.00 -18.60 20.81
N ARG A 89 7.99 -17.56 21.65
CA ARG A 89 8.24 -16.17 21.28
C ARG A 89 9.12 -15.54 22.37
N TYR A 90 10.36 -15.28 22.00
CA TYR A 90 11.40 -14.76 22.89
C TYR A 90 11.79 -13.32 22.55
N LEU A 91 11.97 -12.49 23.58
CA LEU A 91 12.55 -11.15 23.49
C LEU A 91 14.05 -11.22 23.78
N VAL A 92 14.88 -10.68 22.87
CA VAL A 92 16.34 -10.56 23.09
C VAL A 92 16.63 -9.33 23.94
N LEU A 93 17.29 -9.54 25.08
CA LEU A 93 17.63 -8.51 26.06
C LEU A 93 19.06 -7.98 25.82
N ALA A 94 20.02 -8.90 25.66
CA ALA A 94 21.42 -8.59 25.38
C ALA A 94 22.02 -9.52 24.31
N VAL A 95 23.11 -9.05 23.69
CA VAL A 95 23.91 -9.80 22.71
C VAL A 95 25.38 -9.52 23.03
N ASN A 96 26.10 -10.57 23.41
CA ASN A 96 27.52 -10.54 23.69
C ASN A 96 28.25 -11.35 22.61
N ILE A 97 29.50 -10.99 22.27
CA ILE A 97 30.37 -11.81 21.43
C ILE A 97 31.49 -12.34 22.30
N VAL A 98 31.68 -13.65 22.30
CA VAL A 98 32.59 -14.37 23.20
C VAL A 98 33.48 -15.28 22.35
N GLN A 99 34.79 -15.32 22.60
CA GLN A 99 35.66 -16.35 22.02
C GLN A 99 35.58 -17.61 22.87
N ASN A 100 35.43 -18.76 22.24
CA ASN A 100 35.41 -20.05 22.92
C ASN A 100 36.83 -20.60 23.13
N GLU A 101 36.94 -21.73 23.83
CA GLU A 101 38.21 -22.40 24.16
C GLU A 101 38.99 -22.89 22.91
N GLU A 102 38.35 -22.93 21.74
CA GLU A 102 38.92 -23.28 20.43
C GLU A 102 39.32 -22.03 19.61
N GLY A 103 39.12 -20.82 20.14
CA GLY A 103 39.34 -19.54 19.45
C GLY A 103 38.21 -19.11 18.49
N ASN A 104 37.14 -19.90 18.38
CA ASN A 104 35.98 -19.59 17.54
C ASN A 104 35.09 -18.51 18.19
N HIS A 105 34.52 -17.62 17.38
CA HIS A 105 33.68 -16.52 17.87
C HIS A 105 32.21 -16.92 17.95
N GLU A 106 31.64 -16.78 19.14
CA GLU A 106 30.25 -17.12 19.47
C GLU A 106 29.42 -15.88 19.75
N LYS A 107 28.12 -15.93 19.43
CA LYS A 107 27.15 -14.88 19.75
C LYS A 107 26.26 -15.40 20.88
N HIS A 108 26.45 -14.86 22.08
CA HIS A 108 25.72 -15.21 23.31
C HIS A 108 24.54 -14.24 23.48
N LEU A 109 23.32 -14.74 23.34
CA LEU A 109 22.08 -13.99 23.50
C LEU A 109 21.51 -14.22 24.90
N ILE A 110 21.14 -13.15 25.61
CA ILE A 110 20.26 -13.25 26.77
C ILE A 110 18.83 -12.99 26.30
N ILE A 111 17.93 -13.95 26.52
CA ILE A 111 16.56 -13.94 26.00
C ILE A 111 15.52 -14.19 27.11
N THR A 112 14.28 -13.76 26.91
CA THR A 112 13.17 -14.08 27.83
C THR A 112 11.86 -14.38 27.10
N ALA A 113 11.10 -15.34 27.63
CA ALA A 113 9.76 -15.69 27.17
C ALA A 113 8.64 -15.11 28.07
N SER A 114 8.95 -14.31 29.09
CA SER A 114 7.95 -13.68 29.96
C SER A 114 7.69 -12.21 29.61
N GLN A 115 6.49 -11.72 29.92
CA GLN A 115 6.17 -10.29 29.86
C GLN A 115 6.69 -9.50 31.08
N SER A 116 7.16 -10.23 32.11
CA SER A 116 7.87 -9.76 33.30
C SER A 116 9.33 -10.22 33.29
N LEU A 117 10.13 -9.74 34.25
CA LEU A 117 11.57 -9.99 34.36
C LEU A 117 11.94 -11.25 35.16
N GLU A 118 11.00 -12.18 35.33
CA GLU A 118 11.13 -13.34 36.23
C GLU A 118 11.97 -14.49 35.67
N TYR A 119 12.36 -14.44 34.39
CA TYR A 119 13.16 -15.52 33.78
C TYR A 119 14.01 -14.98 32.63
N GLU A 120 15.31 -15.29 32.64
CA GLU A 120 16.25 -15.08 31.54
C GLU A 120 16.88 -16.42 31.14
N GLU A 121 17.14 -16.61 29.84
CA GLU A 121 17.75 -17.80 29.24
C GLU A 121 18.97 -17.38 28.41
N LEU A 122 20.06 -18.16 28.48
CA LEU A 122 21.27 -17.96 27.66
C LEU A 122 21.20 -18.84 26.41
N CYS A 123 21.35 -18.25 25.23
CA CYS A 123 21.31 -18.93 23.94
C CYS A 123 22.60 -18.61 23.14
N VAL A 124 23.29 -19.64 22.65
CA VAL A 124 24.62 -19.52 22.02
C VAL A 124 24.56 -19.89 20.54
N LEU A 125 25.06 -19.00 19.67
CA LEU A 125 25.07 -19.16 18.20
C LEU A 125 26.49 -19.10 17.62
N ARG A 126 26.78 -19.85 16.54
CA ARG A 126 28.12 -19.98 15.91
C ARG A 126 28.04 -19.85 14.35
N ASN A 127 29.02 -19.18 13.71
CA ASN A 127 29.35 -19.07 12.25
C ASN A 127 28.40 -18.23 11.30
N ASP A 128 28.94 -17.58 10.21
CA ASP A 128 28.37 -16.81 9.02
C ASP A 128 27.60 -17.62 7.88
N TRP A 129 27.01 -17.21 6.71
CA TRP A 129 26.83 -15.99 5.84
C TRP A 129 25.54 -15.99 4.89
N VAL A 130 25.56 -15.58 3.58
CA VAL A 130 24.64 -14.57 2.86
C VAL A 130 23.73 -14.98 1.63
N LEU A 131 22.82 -14.09 1.13
CA LEU A 131 21.46 -14.21 0.45
C LEU A 131 21.23 -13.88 -1.08
N ARG A 132 19.99 -14.05 -1.64
CA ARG A 132 19.45 -13.58 -2.97
C ARG A 132 17.97 -13.06 -3.02
N SER A 133 17.49 -12.62 -4.20
CA SER A 133 16.32 -11.71 -4.47
C SER A 133 15.30 -12.20 -5.55
N SER A 134 14.48 -11.31 -6.15
CA SER A 134 13.36 -11.61 -7.08
C SER A 134 13.40 -10.85 -8.44
N ASP A 135 12.59 -11.30 -9.41
CA ASP A 135 12.70 -10.99 -10.85
C ASP A 135 11.38 -10.50 -11.53
N PRO A 136 11.44 -9.89 -12.74
CA PRO A 136 10.28 -9.50 -13.56
C PRO A 136 9.75 -10.64 -14.46
N ALA A 137 8.49 -10.52 -14.90
CA ALA A 137 7.84 -11.49 -15.79
C ALA A 137 8.44 -11.54 -17.21
N THR A 138 8.49 -12.75 -17.79
CA THR A 138 9.07 -13.06 -19.11
C THR A 138 8.18 -14.03 -19.90
N ARG A 139 8.46 -14.23 -21.21
CA ARG A 139 7.82 -15.27 -22.05
C ARG A 139 7.92 -16.65 -21.39
N GLN A 140 9.09 -17.00 -20.85
CA GLN A 140 9.35 -18.28 -20.20
C GLN A 140 8.53 -18.45 -18.91
N MET A 141 8.29 -17.37 -18.14
CA MET A 141 7.42 -17.42 -16.95
C MET A 141 5.93 -17.59 -17.31
N LEU A 142 5.48 -17.00 -18.42
CA LEU A 142 4.11 -17.20 -18.92
C LEU A 142 3.89 -18.66 -19.36
N ILE A 143 4.78 -19.19 -20.20
CA ILE A 143 4.76 -20.61 -20.62
C ILE A 143 4.83 -21.53 -19.40
N GLY A 144 5.69 -21.20 -18.42
CA GLY A 144 5.77 -21.89 -17.15
C GLY A 144 4.44 -21.95 -16.41
N THR A 145 3.77 -20.81 -16.28
CA THR A 145 2.49 -20.72 -15.58
C THR A 145 1.39 -21.52 -16.29
N VAL A 146 1.34 -21.50 -17.62
CA VAL A 146 0.41 -22.32 -18.41
C VAL A 146 0.69 -23.82 -18.22
N LEU A 147 1.97 -24.24 -18.30
CA LEU A 147 2.36 -25.65 -18.18
C LEU A 147 2.14 -26.23 -16.78
N HIS A 148 2.45 -25.48 -15.71
CA HIS A 148 2.13 -25.88 -14.33
C HIS A 148 0.63 -26.12 -14.21
N GLU A 149 -0.19 -25.22 -14.75
CA GLU A 149 -1.64 -25.31 -14.67
C GLU A 149 -2.23 -26.47 -15.48
N VAL A 150 -1.69 -26.75 -16.68
CA VAL A 150 -2.07 -27.93 -17.48
C VAL A 150 -1.71 -29.21 -16.73
N PHE A 151 -0.55 -29.29 -16.08
CA PHE A 151 -0.14 -30.44 -15.29
C PHE A 151 -1.05 -30.64 -14.05
N GLN A 152 -1.37 -29.55 -13.35
CA GLN A 152 -2.28 -29.54 -12.20
C GLN A 152 -3.70 -29.98 -12.58
N LYS A 153 -4.21 -29.57 -13.75
CA LYS A 153 -5.48 -30.06 -14.30
C LYS A 153 -5.39 -31.56 -14.64
N ALA A 154 -4.29 -32.00 -15.28
CA ALA A 154 -4.10 -33.38 -15.72
C ALA A 154 -4.00 -34.39 -14.57
N ILE A 155 -3.26 -34.08 -13.50
CA ILE A 155 -3.08 -35.00 -12.35
C ILE A 155 -4.37 -35.23 -11.54
N SER A 156 -5.41 -34.43 -11.78
CA SER A 156 -6.76 -34.60 -11.21
C SER A 156 -7.80 -35.17 -12.19
N ASP A 157 -7.43 -35.42 -13.46
CA ASP A 157 -8.34 -35.79 -14.55
C ASP A 157 -7.75 -36.99 -15.34
N SER A 158 -6.91 -36.74 -16.36
CA SER A 158 -6.07 -37.76 -17.00
C SER A 158 -4.85 -37.14 -17.70
N PHE A 159 -3.82 -37.97 -17.90
CA PHE A 159 -2.63 -37.70 -18.70
C PHE A 159 -2.68 -38.30 -20.12
N ASP A 160 -3.85 -38.80 -20.56
CA ASP A 160 -4.07 -39.26 -21.94
C ASP A 160 -3.75 -38.14 -22.96
N PRO A 161 -3.07 -38.43 -24.09
CA PRO A 161 -2.64 -37.40 -25.03
C PRO A 161 -3.78 -36.50 -25.56
N GLU A 162 -4.94 -37.08 -25.90
CA GLU A 162 -6.12 -36.31 -26.33
C GLU A 162 -6.62 -35.38 -25.23
N LYS A 163 -6.53 -35.82 -23.97
CA LYS A 163 -7.00 -35.06 -22.80
C LYS A 163 -6.04 -33.93 -22.45
N LEU A 164 -4.73 -34.18 -22.47
CA LEU A 164 -3.71 -33.15 -22.33
C LEU A 164 -3.84 -32.08 -23.42
N GLN A 165 -4.10 -32.48 -24.66
CA GLN A 165 -4.33 -31.57 -25.78
C GLN A 165 -5.58 -30.69 -25.56
N GLU A 166 -6.68 -31.26 -25.04
CA GLU A 166 -7.88 -30.52 -24.65
C GLU A 166 -7.60 -29.50 -23.53
N LEU A 167 -6.88 -29.92 -22.48
CA LEU A 167 -6.54 -29.10 -21.32
C LEU A 167 -5.57 -27.97 -21.68
N ALA A 168 -4.57 -28.23 -22.52
CA ALA A 168 -3.64 -27.23 -23.04
C ALA A 168 -4.38 -26.15 -23.84
N PHE A 169 -5.19 -26.56 -24.82
CA PHE A 169 -5.98 -25.64 -25.65
C PHE A 169 -6.93 -24.77 -24.81
N LYS A 170 -7.67 -25.38 -23.87
CA LYS A 170 -8.55 -24.64 -22.94
C LYS A 170 -7.78 -23.64 -22.09
N THR A 171 -6.60 -24.02 -21.58
CA THR A 171 -5.82 -23.16 -20.67
C THR A 171 -5.18 -21.98 -21.41
N VAL A 172 -4.61 -22.19 -22.60
CA VAL A 172 -4.05 -21.12 -23.44
C VAL A 172 -5.11 -20.05 -23.81
N GLN A 173 -6.38 -20.43 -23.91
CA GLN A 173 -7.50 -19.51 -24.18
C GLN A 173 -7.99 -18.71 -22.96
N GLU A 174 -7.50 -18.96 -21.75
CA GLU A 174 -7.98 -18.25 -20.57
C GLU A 174 -7.52 -16.79 -20.54
N ILE A 175 -8.44 -15.88 -20.19
CA ILE A 175 -8.25 -14.42 -20.20
C ILE A 175 -6.99 -13.99 -19.42
N ARG A 176 -6.63 -14.67 -18.32
CA ARG A 176 -5.40 -14.38 -17.55
C ARG A 176 -4.13 -14.54 -18.39
N HIS A 177 -4.06 -15.57 -19.23
CA HIS A 177 -2.90 -15.90 -20.05
C HIS A 177 -2.87 -15.03 -21.30
N LEU A 178 -4.02 -14.84 -21.97
CA LEU A 178 -4.17 -13.89 -23.08
C LEU A 178 -3.73 -12.46 -22.71
N LYS A 179 -3.99 -12.02 -21.47
CA LYS A 179 -3.58 -10.70 -20.97
C LYS A 179 -2.07 -10.54 -20.83
N GLU A 180 -1.37 -11.58 -20.39
CA GLU A 180 0.09 -11.54 -20.33
C GLU A 180 0.74 -11.77 -21.71
N MET A 181 0.09 -12.49 -22.64
CA MET A 181 0.48 -12.52 -24.06
C MET A 181 0.42 -11.11 -24.68
N TYR A 182 -0.71 -10.41 -24.53
CA TYR A 182 -0.87 -9.01 -24.97
C TYR A 182 0.19 -8.09 -24.36
N ARG A 183 0.38 -8.16 -23.04
CA ARG A 183 1.36 -7.37 -22.30
C ARG A 183 2.81 -7.59 -22.76
N LEU A 184 3.15 -8.80 -23.21
CA LEU A 184 4.46 -9.18 -23.72
C LEU A 184 4.56 -9.08 -25.26
N ASN A 185 3.47 -8.71 -25.95
CA ASN A 185 3.33 -8.69 -27.41
C ASN A 185 3.72 -10.04 -28.06
N LEU A 186 3.12 -11.12 -27.58
CA LEU A 186 3.38 -12.51 -28.00
C LEU A 186 2.21 -13.09 -28.80
N ASN A 187 2.52 -13.88 -29.83
CA ASN A 187 1.51 -14.58 -30.63
C ASN A 187 0.90 -15.78 -29.87
N GLN A 188 -0.43 -15.89 -29.85
CA GLN A 188 -1.15 -16.98 -29.20
C GLN A 188 -0.81 -18.36 -29.78
N ASP A 189 -0.63 -18.48 -31.11
CA ASP A 189 -0.35 -19.77 -31.75
C ASP A 189 1.10 -20.24 -31.50
N GLU A 190 2.05 -19.31 -31.35
CA GLU A 190 3.42 -19.67 -30.92
C GLU A 190 3.43 -20.24 -29.50
N ILE A 191 2.72 -19.60 -28.55
CA ILE A 191 2.65 -20.06 -27.17
C ILE A 191 1.89 -21.39 -27.08
N LYS A 192 0.89 -21.62 -27.94
CA LYS A 192 0.22 -22.91 -28.09
C LYS A 192 1.22 -23.99 -28.53
N GLN A 193 1.96 -23.77 -29.61
CA GLN A 193 2.97 -24.73 -30.12
C GLN A 193 4.07 -25.02 -29.09
N GLU A 194 4.58 -23.97 -28.42
CA GLU A 194 5.63 -24.09 -27.39
C GLU A 194 5.14 -24.80 -26.11
N VAL A 195 3.81 -24.88 -25.89
CA VAL A 195 3.17 -25.71 -24.85
C VAL A 195 2.92 -27.15 -25.34
N GLU A 196 2.50 -27.34 -26.60
CA GLU A 196 2.27 -28.65 -27.22
C GLU A 196 3.55 -29.53 -27.23
N GLU A 197 4.74 -28.94 -27.39
CA GLU A 197 6.05 -29.61 -27.25
C GLU A 197 6.22 -30.40 -25.93
N TYR A 198 5.56 -29.99 -24.84
CA TYR A 198 5.76 -30.56 -23.52
C TYR A 198 4.81 -31.71 -23.19
N LEU A 199 3.67 -31.82 -23.88
CA LEU A 199 2.62 -32.79 -23.55
C LEU A 199 3.09 -34.26 -23.63
N PRO A 200 3.94 -34.69 -24.59
CA PRO A 200 4.49 -36.05 -24.59
C PRO A 200 5.31 -36.39 -23.34
N SER A 201 6.01 -35.41 -22.77
CA SER A 201 6.77 -35.56 -21.53
C SER A 201 5.87 -35.71 -20.29
N PHE A 202 4.63 -35.20 -20.34
CA PHE A 202 3.64 -35.36 -19.26
C PHE A 202 3.05 -36.78 -19.29
N SER A 203 2.60 -37.27 -20.45
CA SER A 203 2.14 -38.65 -20.60
C SER A 203 3.23 -39.66 -20.26
N LYS A 204 4.49 -39.39 -20.67
CA LYS A 204 5.65 -40.20 -20.27
C LYS A 204 5.78 -40.27 -18.75
N TRP A 205 5.80 -39.13 -18.05
CA TRP A 205 5.93 -39.10 -16.59
C TRP A 205 4.80 -39.88 -15.88
N ALA A 206 3.55 -39.74 -16.33
CA ALA A 206 2.42 -40.47 -15.76
C ALA A 206 2.52 -41.99 -16.01
N GLY A 207 2.93 -42.39 -17.21
CA GLY A 207 3.24 -43.79 -17.53
C GLY A 207 4.42 -44.32 -16.69
N ASP A 208 5.42 -43.50 -16.40
CA ASP A 208 6.58 -43.90 -15.61
C ASP A 208 6.27 -44.06 -14.11
N PHE A 209 5.44 -43.19 -13.53
CA PHE A 209 5.28 -43.07 -12.06
C PHE A 209 3.87 -43.32 -11.51
N MET A 210 2.81 -43.35 -12.32
CA MET A 210 1.43 -43.54 -11.84
C MET A 210 0.76 -44.84 -12.33
N HIS A 211 1.04 -45.28 -13.57
CA HIS A 211 0.23 -46.31 -14.25
C HIS A 211 1.01 -47.61 -14.56
N LYS A 212 1.39 -48.37 -13.53
CA LYS A 212 2.12 -49.65 -13.67
C LYS A 212 1.51 -50.75 -12.80
N GLN A 213 1.62 -52.01 -13.26
CA GLN A 213 0.95 -53.16 -12.64
C GLN A 213 1.76 -53.87 -11.55
N THR A 214 3.10 -53.80 -11.60
CA THR A 214 3.96 -54.38 -10.55
C THR A 214 4.90 -53.34 -9.96
N SER A 215 5.27 -53.50 -8.68
CA SER A 215 6.15 -52.56 -7.98
C SER A 215 7.58 -52.50 -8.54
N THR A 216 7.98 -53.50 -9.32
CA THR A 216 9.28 -53.60 -10.00
C THR A 216 9.34 -52.81 -11.32
N ASP A 217 8.21 -52.42 -11.89
CA ASP A 217 8.17 -51.67 -13.16
C ASP A 217 8.47 -50.17 -12.97
N PHE A 218 8.30 -49.65 -11.75
CA PHE A 218 8.53 -48.24 -11.42
C PHE A 218 10.04 -47.93 -11.37
N PRO A 219 10.50 -46.75 -11.85
CA PRO A 219 11.92 -46.44 -11.95
C PRO A 219 12.66 -46.53 -10.60
N GLU A 220 13.83 -47.18 -10.60
CA GLU A 220 14.73 -47.18 -9.45
C GLU A 220 15.39 -45.81 -9.28
N MET A 221 15.26 -45.25 -8.08
CA MET A 221 15.86 -43.98 -7.68
C MET A 221 16.70 -44.14 -6.41
N GLN A 222 17.82 -43.43 -6.33
CA GLN A 222 18.60 -43.32 -5.09
C GLN A 222 17.99 -42.22 -4.21
N LEU A 223 17.51 -42.61 -3.02
CA LEU A 223 16.86 -41.72 -2.05
C LEU A 223 17.33 -42.04 -0.62
N SER A 224 18.24 -41.23 -0.09
CA SER A 224 18.74 -41.36 1.30
C SER A 224 17.84 -40.62 2.29
N LEU A 225 16.74 -41.25 2.70
CA LEU A 225 15.90 -40.73 3.80
C LEU A 225 16.64 -40.82 5.15
N PRO A 226 16.66 -39.74 5.96
CA PRO A 226 17.20 -39.77 7.32
C PRO A 226 16.67 -40.92 8.20
N SER A 227 15.40 -41.29 8.04
CA SER A 227 14.74 -42.38 8.79
C SER A 227 15.05 -43.81 8.31
N ASP A 228 15.85 -44.01 7.25
CA ASP A 228 16.17 -45.34 6.70
C ASP A 228 17.61 -45.85 6.98
N GLY A 229 18.40 -45.07 7.73
CA GLY A 229 19.78 -45.40 8.11
C GLY A 229 20.81 -45.14 6.99
N SER A 230 22.10 -45.24 7.32
CA SER A 230 23.22 -44.83 6.45
C SER A 230 23.57 -45.84 5.35
N ASN A 231 22.59 -46.27 4.55
CA ASN A 231 22.77 -47.15 3.39
C ASN A 231 22.16 -46.55 2.13
N ASN A 232 23.01 -46.25 1.14
CA ASN A 232 22.57 -45.92 -0.22
C ASN A 232 21.83 -47.12 -0.81
N SER A 233 20.50 -47.05 -0.81
CA SER A 233 19.62 -48.06 -1.43
C SER A 233 18.91 -47.43 -2.61
N THR A 234 18.65 -48.22 -3.64
CA THR A 234 17.65 -47.87 -4.64
C THR A 234 16.25 -48.16 -4.10
N TYR A 235 15.28 -47.39 -4.59
CA TYR A 235 13.87 -47.45 -4.24
C TYR A 235 13.05 -47.26 -5.50
N ASN A 236 11.98 -48.04 -5.67
CA ASN A 236 10.99 -47.81 -6.70
C ASN A 236 9.92 -46.86 -6.15
N ILE A 237 9.54 -45.84 -6.93
CA ILE A 237 8.62 -44.78 -6.47
C ILE A 237 7.32 -44.82 -7.29
N GLU A 238 6.19 -45.04 -6.61
CA GLU A 238 4.83 -44.94 -7.16
C GLU A 238 4.18 -43.64 -6.63
N VAL A 239 3.72 -42.79 -7.54
CA VAL A 239 2.89 -41.61 -7.23
C VAL A 239 1.43 -42.00 -7.39
N ILE A 240 0.69 -42.05 -6.28
CA ILE A 240 -0.69 -42.56 -6.27
C ILE A 240 -1.66 -41.50 -6.79
N ASN A 241 -1.58 -40.28 -6.23
CA ASN A 241 -2.51 -39.19 -6.49
C ASN A 241 -1.96 -37.82 -6.04
N SER A 242 -2.51 -36.75 -6.60
CA SER A 242 -2.49 -35.43 -5.96
C SER A 242 -3.47 -35.40 -4.79
N LEU A 243 -3.04 -34.84 -3.65
CA LEU A 243 -3.83 -34.66 -2.43
C LEU A 243 -4.22 -33.19 -2.22
N ASP A 244 -3.38 -32.26 -2.68
CA ASP A 244 -3.65 -30.82 -2.73
C ASP A 244 -2.87 -30.20 -3.91
N ILE A 245 -3.34 -29.07 -4.42
CA ILE A 245 -2.76 -28.33 -5.56
C ILE A 245 -2.65 -26.87 -5.16
N GLU A 246 -1.54 -26.21 -5.54
CA GLU A 246 -1.32 -24.80 -5.23
C GLU A 246 -1.33 -24.48 -3.70
N GLU A 247 -0.98 -25.47 -2.86
CA GLU A 247 -1.11 -25.43 -1.39
C GLU A 247 -0.30 -24.28 -0.79
N SER A 248 -1.00 -23.24 -0.33
CA SER A 248 -0.39 -22.04 0.26
C SER A 248 -0.22 -22.19 1.77
N ILE A 249 1.03 -22.35 2.22
CA ILE A 249 1.39 -22.53 3.63
C ILE A 249 2.15 -21.30 4.16
N TRP A 250 1.76 -20.81 5.33
CA TRP A 250 2.52 -19.83 6.12
C TRP A 250 3.00 -20.54 7.40
N SER A 251 4.28 -20.41 7.72
CA SER A 251 4.91 -21.00 8.90
C SER A 251 5.32 -19.92 9.91
N PRO A 252 4.61 -19.79 11.04
CA PRO A 252 5.04 -18.94 12.16
C PRO A 252 6.31 -19.46 12.82
N ARG A 253 6.51 -20.79 12.87
CA ARG A 253 7.67 -21.45 13.51
C ARG A 253 8.97 -21.19 12.75
N PHE A 254 8.94 -21.29 11.42
CA PHE A 254 10.12 -21.11 10.58
C PHE A 254 10.24 -19.71 9.96
N GLY A 255 9.27 -18.83 10.16
CA GLY A 255 9.24 -17.48 9.57
C GLY A 255 9.18 -17.50 8.05
N LEU A 256 8.53 -18.53 7.48
CA LEU A 256 8.46 -18.80 6.05
C LEU A 256 7.03 -18.66 5.52
N LYS A 257 6.90 -18.45 4.21
CA LYS A 257 5.67 -18.72 3.47
C LYS A 257 6.05 -19.31 2.11
N GLY A 258 5.21 -20.17 1.58
CA GLY A 258 5.40 -20.78 0.26
C GLY A 258 4.08 -21.26 -0.32
N LYS A 259 4.15 -21.70 -1.57
CA LYS A 259 3.03 -22.28 -2.32
C LYS A 259 3.57 -23.52 -3.02
N ILE A 260 3.14 -24.70 -2.60
CA ILE A 260 3.59 -25.96 -3.19
C ILE A 260 2.79 -26.17 -4.48
N ASP A 261 3.44 -26.46 -5.62
CA ASP A 261 2.75 -26.68 -6.90
C ASP A 261 1.72 -27.81 -6.78
N VAL A 262 2.14 -28.98 -6.27
CA VAL A 262 1.28 -30.13 -5.98
C VAL A 262 1.78 -30.83 -4.71
N THR A 263 0.88 -31.22 -3.81
CA THR A 263 1.17 -32.16 -2.71
C THR A 263 0.67 -33.54 -3.12
N VAL A 264 1.55 -34.55 -3.13
CA VAL A 264 1.27 -35.90 -3.66
C VAL A 264 1.35 -37.01 -2.61
N GLY A 265 0.53 -38.04 -2.77
CA GLY A 265 0.64 -39.31 -2.05
C GLY A 265 1.62 -40.25 -2.75
N VAL A 266 2.64 -40.73 -2.03
CA VAL A 266 3.77 -41.48 -2.61
C VAL A 266 3.97 -42.79 -1.85
N LYS A 267 4.05 -43.91 -2.58
CA LYS A 267 4.63 -45.16 -2.05
C LYS A 267 6.10 -45.25 -2.45
N ILE A 268 6.89 -45.72 -1.49
CA ILE A 268 8.32 -45.95 -1.60
C ILE A 268 8.54 -47.44 -1.35
N HIS A 269 8.91 -48.18 -2.39
CA HIS A 269 9.16 -49.62 -2.32
C HIS A 269 10.65 -49.89 -2.12
N ARG A 270 10.99 -50.80 -1.18
CA ARG A 270 12.35 -51.22 -0.84
C ARG A 270 12.35 -52.74 -0.64
N GLY A 271 12.52 -53.47 -1.74
CA GLY A 271 12.30 -54.92 -1.76
C GLY A 271 10.85 -55.25 -1.40
N SER A 272 10.64 -56.13 -0.41
CA SER A 272 9.29 -56.51 0.06
C SER A 272 8.61 -55.48 0.98
N LYS A 273 9.27 -54.38 1.35
CA LYS A 273 8.69 -53.34 2.23
C LYS A 273 8.22 -52.14 1.41
N THR A 274 7.01 -51.66 1.70
CA THR A 274 6.47 -50.43 1.14
C THR A 274 6.19 -49.43 2.27
N LYS A 275 6.67 -48.19 2.14
CA LYS A 275 6.30 -47.06 3.01
C LYS A 275 5.39 -46.10 2.22
N TYR A 276 4.36 -45.55 2.86
CA TYR A 276 3.60 -44.43 2.32
C TYR A 276 4.08 -43.11 2.95
N LYS A 277 4.24 -42.07 2.14
CA LYS A 277 4.54 -40.69 2.56
C LYS A 277 3.74 -39.70 1.73
N ILE A 278 3.41 -38.56 2.34
CA ILE A 278 2.91 -37.39 1.62
C ILE A 278 4.12 -36.49 1.34
N MET A 279 4.33 -36.05 0.10
CA MET A 279 5.49 -35.26 -0.30
C MET A 279 5.11 -34.02 -1.13
N PRO A 280 5.87 -32.91 -1.01
CA PRO A 280 5.77 -31.81 -1.96
C PRO A 280 6.39 -32.19 -3.31
N LEU A 281 5.66 -31.93 -4.38
CA LEU A 281 6.10 -32.00 -5.77
C LEU A 281 6.19 -30.55 -6.32
N GLU A 282 7.38 -30.15 -6.74
CA GLU A 282 7.65 -28.88 -7.42
C GLU A 282 7.82 -29.14 -8.92
N LEU A 283 7.20 -28.31 -9.74
CA LEU A 283 7.28 -28.38 -11.19
C LEU A 283 8.30 -27.34 -11.69
N LYS A 284 9.04 -27.67 -12.76
CA LYS A 284 9.96 -26.74 -13.44
C LYS A 284 9.88 -26.83 -14.95
N THR A 285 9.74 -25.66 -15.57
CA THR A 285 9.70 -25.47 -17.03
C THR A 285 10.96 -24.76 -17.51
N GLY A 286 11.69 -25.40 -18.42
CA GLY A 286 12.95 -24.87 -18.96
C GLY A 286 14.06 -25.91 -18.91
N LYS A 287 15.29 -25.48 -18.61
CA LYS A 287 16.46 -26.35 -18.56
C LYS A 287 16.42 -27.29 -17.35
N GLU A 288 16.61 -28.57 -17.59
CA GLU A 288 16.95 -29.59 -16.59
C GLU A 288 18.31 -29.24 -15.97
N SER A 289 18.27 -28.60 -14.80
CA SER A 289 19.46 -28.03 -14.14
C SER A 289 19.85 -28.75 -12.86
N ASN A 290 18.88 -29.35 -12.15
CA ASN A 290 18.98 -29.85 -10.78
C ASN A 290 19.71 -28.85 -9.84
N SER A 291 19.51 -27.54 -10.06
CA SER A 291 20.33 -26.50 -9.45
C SER A 291 20.07 -26.35 -7.95
N ILE A 292 21.02 -25.72 -7.25
CA ILE A 292 20.97 -25.52 -5.79
C ILE A 292 19.71 -24.74 -5.40
N GLU A 293 19.26 -23.78 -6.21
CA GLU A 293 18.04 -22.99 -5.98
C GLU A 293 16.77 -23.86 -6.06
N HIS A 294 16.65 -24.70 -7.09
CA HIS A 294 15.50 -25.60 -7.23
C HIS A 294 15.45 -26.61 -6.08
N ARG A 295 16.60 -27.20 -5.73
CA ARG A 295 16.72 -28.11 -4.58
C ARG A 295 16.39 -27.41 -3.26
N SER A 296 16.85 -26.18 -3.05
CA SER A 296 16.56 -25.38 -1.85
C SER A 296 15.08 -25.08 -1.68
N GLN A 297 14.36 -24.81 -2.78
CA GLN A 297 12.91 -24.59 -2.76
C GLN A 297 12.18 -25.81 -2.17
N LEU A 298 12.55 -27.03 -2.60
CA LEU A 298 12.01 -28.27 -1.99
C LEU A 298 12.35 -28.41 -0.51
N VAL A 299 13.60 -28.15 -0.11
CA VAL A 299 13.98 -28.20 1.31
C VAL A 299 13.12 -27.25 2.15
N LEU A 300 12.83 -26.04 1.65
CA LEU A 300 11.89 -25.11 2.27
C LEU A 300 10.45 -25.63 2.30
N TYR A 301 9.96 -26.33 1.26
CA TYR A 301 8.64 -26.96 1.29
C TYR A 301 8.56 -28.15 2.27
N THR A 302 9.64 -28.88 2.53
CA THR A 302 9.64 -29.89 3.61
C THR A 302 9.45 -29.25 4.98
N LEU A 303 10.09 -28.10 5.24
CA LEU A 303 9.90 -27.33 6.47
C LEU A 303 8.47 -26.74 6.57
N LEU A 304 7.93 -26.21 5.48
CA LEU A 304 6.54 -25.72 5.43
C LEU A 304 5.52 -26.85 5.68
N SER A 305 5.77 -28.05 5.15
CA SER A 305 4.90 -29.22 5.37
C SER A 305 4.73 -29.56 6.85
N GLN A 306 5.73 -29.30 7.70
CA GLN A 306 5.66 -29.55 9.16
C GLN A 306 4.63 -28.68 9.92
N GLU A 307 3.92 -27.76 9.24
CA GLU A 307 2.77 -27.01 9.77
C GLU A 307 1.41 -27.68 9.45
N ARG A 308 1.42 -28.77 8.68
CA ARG A 308 0.22 -29.45 8.15
C ARG A 308 0.24 -30.97 8.30
N ARG A 309 1.43 -31.58 8.33
CA ARG A 309 1.70 -33.03 8.30
C ARG A 309 3.06 -33.32 8.94
N ASP A 310 3.40 -34.59 9.14
CA ASP A 310 4.75 -34.99 9.56
C ASP A 310 5.84 -34.57 8.55
N ASP A 311 7.12 -34.54 8.95
CA ASP A 311 8.22 -34.19 8.03
C ASP A 311 8.24 -35.18 6.85
N PRO A 312 8.06 -34.71 5.60
CA PRO A 312 8.12 -35.58 4.44
C PRO A 312 9.54 -36.13 4.23
N GLU A 313 10.56 -35.53 4.86
CA GLU A 313 12.01 -35.81 4.77
C GLU A 313 12.64 -35.56 3.40
N ALA A 314 11.86 -35.65 2.33
CA ALA A 314 12.24 -35.31 0.96
C ALA A 314 11.07 -34.66 0.22
N GLY A 315 11.35 -34.13 -0.98
CA GLY A 315 10.33 -33.81 -1.98
C GLY A 315 10.74 -34.32 -3.37
N LEU A 316 9.87 -34.09 -4.35
CA LEU A 316 10.04 -34.51 -5.74
C LEU A 316 10.13 -33.28 -6.66
N LEU A 317 11.16 -33.21 -7.51
CA LEU A 317 11.42 -32.09 -8.42
C LEU A 317 11.27 -32.56 -9.87
N LEU A 318 10.21 -32.12 -10.55
CA LEU A 318 9.86 -32.58 -11.90
C LEU A 318 10.19 -31.53 -12.98
N TYR A 319 11.05 -31.91 -13.92
CA TYR A 319 11.32 -31.12 -15.12
C TYR A 319 10.31 -31.45 -16.22
N LEU A 320 9.33 -30.57 -16.37
CA LEU A 320 8.20 -30.74 -17.28
C LEU A 320 8.61 -30.87 -18.76
N LYS A 321 9.80 -30.37 -19.17
CA LYS A 321 10.27 -30.51 -20.57
C LYS A 321 10.68 -31.95 -20.94
N THR A 322 11.07 -32.78 -19.98
CA THR A 322 11.68 -34.11 -20.21
C THR A 322 10.96 -35.26 -19.47
N GLY A 323 10.05 -34.92 -18.57
CA GLY A 323 9.39 -35.85 -17.65
C GLY A 323 10.33 -36.37 -16.54
N GLN A 324 11.54 -35.83 -16.41
CA GLN A 324 12.52 -36.32 -15.43
C GLN A 324 12.19 -35.79 -14.03
N MET A 325 12.04 -36.71 -13.09
CA MET A 325 11.73 -36.42 -11.69
C MET A 325 12.93 -36.77 -10.80
N TYR A 326 13.32 -35.84 -9.92
CA TYR A 326 14.46 -36.01 -9.02
C TYR A 326 14.00 -36.01 -7.55
N PRO A 327 14.43 -37.00 -6.73
CA PRO A 327 14.31 -36.90 -5.29
C PRO A 327 15.25 -35.81 -4.74
N VAL A 328 14.72 -34.98 -3.84
CA VAL A 328 15.51 -34.01 -3.08
C VAL A 328 15.34 -34.31 -1.59
N PRO A 329 16.26 -35.10 -0.98
CA PRO A 329 16.29 -35.28 0.47
C PRO A 329 16.63 -33.95 1.15
N ALA A 330 15.98 -33.68 2.27
CA ALA A 330 16.07 -32.41 3.00
C ALA A 330 16.92 -32.57 4.26
N HIS A 331 18.24 -32.65 4.08
CA HIS A 331 19.19 -32.91 5.16
C HIS A 331 19.26 -31.73 6.16
N HIS A 332 19.74 -32.04 7.36
CA HIS A 332 19.85 -31.06 8.44
C HIS A 332 20.75 -29.85 8.09
N LEU A 333 21.82 -30.06 7.31
CA LEU A 333 22.70 -28.98 6.87
C LEU A 333 21.98 -28.00 5.93
N ASP A 334 21.24 -28.51 4.94
CA ASP A 334 20.47 -27.68 4.00
C ASP A 334 19.37 -26.90 4.75
N LYS A 335 18.62 -27.58 5.62
CA LYS A 335 17.60 -26.97 6.49
C LYS A 335 18.22 -25.86 7.38
N ARG A 336 19.41 -26.09 7.95
CA ARG A 336 20.14 -25.12 8.78
C ARG A 336 20.55 -23.88 7.99
N GLU A 337 21.26 -24.04 6.87
CA GLU A 337 21.74 -22.89 6.09
C GLU A 337 20.60 -22.09 5.46
N LEU A 338 19.50 -22.73 5.03
CA LEU A 338 18.37 -22.02 4.42
C LEU A 338 17.51 -21.23 5.42
N LEU A 339 17.28 -21.74 6.64
CA LEU A 339 16.63 -20.96 7.71
C LEU A 339 17.49 -19.77 8.15
N ARG A 340 18.80 -19.97 8.12
CA ARG A 340 19.82 -18.99 8.45
C ARG A 340 19.95 -17.91 7.38
N LEU A 341 19.85 -18.28 6.10
CA LEU A 341 19.65 -17.39 4.97
C LEU A 341 18.42 -16.49 5.24
N ARG A 342 17.26 -17.10 5.53
CA ARG A 342 16.00 -16.39 5.84
C ARG A 342 16.14 -15.37 6.98
N ASN A 343 16.91 -15.68 8.04
CA ASN A 343 17.16 -14.73 9.13
C ASN A 343 17.84 -13.44 8.64
N GLN A 344 18.82 -13.53 7.74
CA GLN A 344 19.51 -12.36 7.20
C GLN A 344 18.63 -11.59 6.21
N MET A 345 17.76 -12.26 5.45
CA MET A 345 16.73 -11.60 4.64
C MET A 345 15.81 -10.75 5.52
N ALA A 346 15.30 -11.33 6.60
CA ALA A 346 14.44 -10.65 7.56
C ALA A 346 15.17 -9.45 8.18
N PHE A 347 16.45 -9.60 8.56
CA PHE A 347 17.26 -8.49 9.08
C PHE A 347 17.34 -7.32 8.09
N SER A 348 17.71 -7.57 6.82
CA SER A 348 17.87 -6.53 5.80
C SER A 348 16.54 -5.91 5.35
N LEU A 349 15.47 -6.70 5.26
CA LEU A 349 14.13 -6.20 4.92
C LEU A 349 13.50 -5.35 6.03
N PHE A 350 13.91 -5.55 7.29
CA PHE A 350 13.41 -4.83 8.46
C PHE A 350 14.21 -3.55 8.73
N HIS A 351 15.54 -3.62 8.71
CA HIS A 351 16.43 -2.48 9.00
C HIS A 351 16.63 -1.54 7.81
N ARG A 352 15.55 -1.12 7.13
CA ARG A 352 15.60 -0.20 5.97
C ARG A 352 16.01 1.23 6.33
N ILE A 353 15.98 1.58 7.62
CA ILE A 353 16.16 2.94 8.14
C ILE A 353 17.27 2.97 9.19
N SER A 354 18.21 3.90 9.01
CA SER A 354 19.21 4.28 9.99
C SER A 354 18.81 5.57 10.71
N LYS A 355 18.97 5.59 12.04
CA LYS A 355 18.81 6.78 12.89
C LYS A 355 20.15 7.09 13.57
N PRO A 356 20.62 8.35 13.56
CA PRO A 356 21.84 8.73 14.27
C PRO A 356 21.65 8.66 15.78
N ALA A 357 22.72 8.30 16.50
CA ALA A 357 22.66 7.94 17.93
C ALA A 357 22.17 9.07 18.85
N THR A 358 22.37 10.34 18.48
CA THR A 358 21.95 11.52 19.25
C THR A 358 20.49 11.92 19.06
N GLY A 359 19.75 11.28 18.13
CA GLY A 359 18.33 11.58 17.87
C GLY A 359 18.04 12.89 17.11
N GLU A 360 18.95 13.87 17.12
CA GLU A 360 18.76 15.18 16.48
C GLU A 360 19.03 15.20 14.96
N GLY A 361 19.72 14.19 14.43
CA GLY A 361 20.06 14.13 13.00
C GLY A 361 18.97 13.52 12.12
N LYS A 362 18.88 13.98 10.86
CA LYS A 362 17.92 13.45 9.86
C LYS A 362 18.07 11.93 9.71
N THR A 363 16.93 11.24 9.77
CA THR A 363 16.76 9.82 9.39
C THR A 363 17.37 9.55 8.01
N LYS A 364 18.09 8.44 7.84
CA LYS A 364 18.67 8.00 6.56
C LYS A 364 18.15 6.63 6.15
N LEU A 365 18.17 6.35 4.85
CA LEU A 365 18.07 4.97 4.37
C LEU A 365 19.31 4.18 4.83
N ALA A 366 19.12 2.91 5.17
CA ALA A 366 20.23 2.00 5.47
C ALA A 366 20.86 1.47 4.18
N SER A 367 22.11 1.00 4.26
CA SER A 367 22.73 0.26 3.16
C SER A 367 22.03 -1.08 2.94
N LEU A 368 21.74 -1.42 1.67
CA LEU A 368 21.47 -2.80 1.27
C LEU A 368 22.71 -3.69 1.50
N PRO A 369 22.57 -5.03 1.47
CA PRO A 369 23.73 -5.92 1.38
C PRO A 369 24.71 -5.51 0.27
N GLN A 370 26.00 -5.78 0.47
CA GLN A 370 27.04 -5.38 -0.47
C GLN A 370 26.83 -5.98 -1.87
N ILE A 371 27.26 -5.25 -2.89
CA ILE A 371 27.31 -5.75 -4.26
C ILE A 371 28.34 -6.89 -4.31
N ILE A 372 27.93 -8.04 -4.83
CA ILE A 372 28.79 -9.21 -4.98
C ILE A 372 29.82 -9.03 -6.09
N GLU A 373 30.97 -9.65 -5.94
CA GLU A 373 32.07 -9.62 -6.92
C GLU A 373 31.82 -10.53 -8.15
N GLU A 374 30.85 -11.44 -8.05
CA GLU A 374 30.55 -12.44 -9.09
C GLU A 374 29.91 -11.81 -10.35
N GLN A 375 30.76 -11.48 -11.32
CA GLN A 375 30.36 -10.81 -12.57
C GLN A 375 29.26 -11.54 -13.34
N GLN A 376 29.24 -12.88 -13.37
CA GLN A 376 28.20 -13.63 -14.11
C GLN A 376 26.82 -13.47 -13.47
N THR A 377 26.71 -13.53 -12.14
CA THR A 377 25.43 -13.23 -11.48
C THR A 377 25.03 -11.78 -11.71
N CYS A 378 25.94 -10.82 -11.58
CA CYS A 378 25.64 -9.41 -11.83
C CYS A 378 25.16 -9.16 -13.27
N LYS A 379 25.76 -9.85 -14.26
CA LYS A 379 25.38 -9.78 -15.69
C LYS A 379 23.96 -10.26 -15.97
N TYR A 380 23.49 -11.31 -15.29
CA TYR A 380 22.14 -11.87 -15.47
C TYR A 380 21.13 -11.39 -14.39
N CYS A 381 21.54 -10.51 -13.48
CA CYS A 381 20.68 -9.98 -12.43
C CYS A 381 19.67 -8.96 -12.98
N SER A 382 18.39 -9.32 -13.03
CA SER A 382 17.32 -8.42 -13.49
C SER A 382 17.20 -7.14 -12.67
N GLN A 383 17.65 -7.16 -11.41
CA GLN A 383 17.62 -6.02 -10.50
C GLN A 383 18.82 -5.07 -10.67
N MET A 384 19.75 -5.33 -11.61
CA MET A 384 20.96 -4.51 -11.84
C MET A 384 20.66 -3.00 -11.94
N GLY A 385 19.60 -2.61 -12.64
CA GLY A 385 19.20 -1.19 -12.75
C GLY A 385 18.81 -0.56 -11.40
N LYS A 386 18.05 -1.28 -10.58
CA LYS A 386 17.67 -0.82 -9.23
C LYS A 386 18.86 -0.84 -8.27
N CYS A 387 19.72 -1.86 -8.37
CA CYS A 387 20.96 -1.97 -7.62
C CYS A 387 21.87 -0.76 -7.89
N ALA A 388 22.09 -0.41 -9.17
CA ALA A 388 22.85 0.76 -9.57
C ALA A 388 22.20 2.09 -9.12
N LEU A 389 20.87 2.21 -9.16
CA LEU A 389 20.16 3.39 -8.66
C LEU A 389 20.27 3.55 -7.13
N TYR A 390 20.26 2.46 -6.36
CA TYR A 390 20.42 2.49 -4.90
C TYR A 390 21.89 2.68 -4.48
N SER A 391 22.82 2.09 -5.23
CA SER A 391 24.27 2.21 -5.00
C SER A 391 24.84 3.55 -5.45
N ARG A 392 24.19 4.26 -6.38
CA ARG A 392 24.53 5.65 -6.72
C ARG A 392 24.35 6.51 -5.48
N ASN A 393 25.47 6.89 -4.87
CA ASN A 393 25.47 7.65 -3.63
C ASN A 393 24.75 9.00 -3.81
N LEU A 394 23.56 9.11 -3.23
CA LEU A 394 22.71 10.30 -3.32
C LEU A 394 23.33 11.55 -2.66
N SER A 395 24.43 11.41 -1.91
CA SER A 395 25.22 12.55 -1.40
C SER A 395 26.10 13.23 -2.46
N VAL A 396 26.07 12.79 -3.72
CA VAL A 396 26.71 13.49 -4.86
C VAL A 396 25.80 14.61 -5.41
N LEU A 397 24.53 14.67 -4.98
CA LEU A 397 23.68 15.84 -5.20
C LEU A 397 24.17 17.02 -4.35
N PRO A 398 24.22 18.26 -4.88
CA PRO A 398 24.79 19.40 -4.17
C PRO A 398 24.03 19.72 -2.88
N GLU A 399 24.68 20.33 -1.89
CA GLU A 399 24.12 20.56 -0.54
C GLU A 399 22.84 21.40 -0.52
N SER A 400 22.58 22.17 -1.58
CA SER A 400 21.32 22.90 -1.81
C SER A 400 20.11 21.97 -2.11
N THR A 401 20.34 20.68 -2.34
CA THR A 401 19.29 19.71 -2.69
C THR A 401 18.45 19.35 -1.46
N LEU A 402 17.29 19.98 -1.34
CA LEU A 402 16.49 19.96 -0.12
C LEU A 402 15.61 18.70 -0.02
N PHE A 403 16.21 17.60 0.44
CA PHE A 403 15.51 16.34 0.67
C PHE A 403 14.42 16.44 1.76
N ARG A 404 13.21 15.98 1.42
CA ARG A 404 12.12 15.66 2.35
C ARG A 404 12.04 14.14 2.53
N LEU A 405 11.71 13.70 3.75
CA LEU A 405 11.38 12.31 4.07
C LEU A 405 10.05 12.33 4.83
N ASP A 406 9.00 11.86 4.18
CA ASP A 406 7.66 11.74 4.77
C ASP A 406 7.50 10.34 5.39
N GLN A 407 7.02 10.29 6.63
CA GLN A 407 6.78 9.02 7.35
C GLN A 407 5.34 8.56 7.11
N GLU A 408 5.16 7.38 6.52
CA GLU A 408 3.84 6.79 6.28
C GLU A 408 3.52 5.72 7.34
N GLU A 409 2.47 5.94 8.14
CA GLU A 409 2.21 5.19 9.38
C GLU A 409 1.42 3.87 9.20
N LYS A 410 1.56 3.20 8.05
CA LYS A 410 0.78 1.98 7.74
C LYS A 410 1.60 0.95 6.97
N ASN A 411 1.29 -0.32 7.22
CA ASN A 411 1.68 -1.45 6.36
C ASN A 411 0.84 -1.43 5.06
N CYS A 412 1.06 -0.40 4.24
CA CYS A 412 0.55 -0.32 2.88
C CYS A 412 1.57 -0.93 1.90
N ASP A 413 1.09 -1.41 0.76
CA ASP A 413 1.94 -1.87 -0.34
C ASP A 413 2.65 -0.66 -0.98
N ILE A 414 3.94 -0.51 -0.67
CA ILE A 414 4.80 0.55 -1.21
C ILE A 414 5.49 0.13 -2.52
N ASP A 415 5.34 -1.11 -2.98
CA ASP A 415 6.07 -1.62 -4.14
C ASP A 415 5.57 -0.96 -5.44
N THR A 416 4.30 -0.56 -5.49
CA THR A 416 3.76 0.25 -6.61
C THR A 416 4.35 1.67 -6.65
N PRO A 417 4.32 2.48 -5.57
CA PRO A 417 5.06 3.74 -5.49
C PRO A 417 6.55 3.62 -5.82
N LEU A 418 7.25 2.61 -5.28
CA LEU A 418 8.67 2.38 -5.56
C LEU A 418 8.93 1.97 -7.02
N GLY A 419 8.05 1.15 -7.61
CA GLY A 419 8.08 0.82 -9.04
C GLY A 419 7.89 2.05 -9.94
N ASN A 420 6.96 2.94 -9.59
CA ASN A 420 6.74 4.20 -10.29
C ASN A 420 7.96 5.13 -10.20
N LEU A 421 8.61 5.21 -9.03
CA LEU A 421 9.86 5.97 -8.87
C LEU A 421 11.02 5.35 -9.67
N SER A 422 11.16 4.02 -9.65
CA SER A 422 12.14 3.30 -10.47
C SER A 422 11.95 3.62 -11.96
N LYS A 423 10.70 3.61 -12.44
CA LYS A 423 10.34 3.93 -13.82
C LYS A 423 10.59 5.40 -14.19
N LEU A 424 10.33 6.32 -13.26
CA LEU A 424 10.65 7.74 -13.42
C LEU A 424 12.16 7.99 -13.53
N MET A 425 13.01 7.08 -13.08
CA MET A 425 14.48 7.16 -13.19
C MET A 425 15.06 6.39 -14.39
N GLU A 426 14.24 5.70 -15.19
CA GLU A 426 14.68 5.05 -16.44
C GLU A 426 15.19 6.07 -17.47
N ASN A 427 16.16 5.66 -18.30
CA ASN A 427 16.70 6.50 -19.37
C ASN A 427 15.83 6.45 -20.64
N THR A 428 14.57 6.86 -20.52
CA THR A 428 13.63 7.00 -21.65
C THR A 428 13.24 8.46 -21.85
N TYR A 429 12.86 8.84 -23.08
CA TYR A 429 12.36 10.19 -23.37
C TYR A 429 11.12 10.55 -22.54
N ALA A 430 10.22 9.60 -22.32
CA ALA A 430 9.03 9.80 -21.50
C ALA A 430 9.39 10.06 -20.03
N SER A 431 10.28 9.26 -19.45
CA SER A 431 10.75 9.46 -18.08
C SER A 431 11.54 10.76 -17.94
N GLN A 432 12.37 11.15 -18.92
CA GLN A 432 13.05 12.45 -18.92
C GLN A 432 12.04 13.60 -18.95
N LYS A 433 11.07 13.60 -19.87
CA LYS A 433 10.02 14.64 -19.92
C LYS A 433 9.25 14.76 -18.59
N LEU A 434 9.03 13.64 -17.88
CA LEU A 434 8.41 13.66 -16.56
C LEU A 434 9.34 14.20 -15.47
N ARG A 435 10.66 13.93 -15.52
CA ARG A 435 11.65 14.55 -14.63
C ARG A 435 11.68 16.06 -14.82
N ASP A 436 11.83 16.53 -16.06
CA ASP A 436 11.81 17.96 -16.41
C ASP A 436 10.61 18.70 -15.79
N LEU A 437 9.40 18.13 -15.94
CA LEU A 437 8.14 18.77 -15.53
C LEU A 437 7.85 18.66 -14.03
N ILE A 438 8.25 17.56 -13.38
CA ILE A 438 7.86 17.23 -11.99
C ILE A 438 8.99 17.51 -11.01
N ILE A 439 10.23 17.17 -11.36
CA ILE A 439 11.40 17.35 -10.48
C ILE A 439 11.96 18.74 -10.69
N ASP A 440 12.22 19.12 -11.95
CA ASP A 440 12.93 20.35 -12.34
C ASP A 440 11.97 21.53 -12.64
N PHE A 441 10.66 21.30 -12.50
CA PHE A 441 9.57 22.29 -12.61
C PHE A 441 9.47 23.07 -13.94
N ARG A 442 10.04 22.56 -15.04
CA ARG A 442 10.01 23.16 -16.39
C ARG A 442 8.60 23.65 -16.73
N GLU A 443 8.48 24.90 -17.17
CA GLU A 443 7.15 25.50 -17.41
C GLU A 443 6.35 24.74 -18.48
N PRO A 444 5.09 24.37 -18.20
CA PRO A 444 4.24 23.65 -19.14
C PRO A 444 3.83 24.55 -20.32
N GLN A 445 3.99 24.02 -21.53
CA GLN A 445 3.81 24.78 -22.76
C GLN A 445 2.36 24.79 -23.25
N PHE A 446 1.93 25.93 -23.78
CA PHE A 446 0.61 26.13 -24.37
C PHE A 446 0.73 26.76 -25.77
N ILE A 447 -0.11 26.34 -26.70
CA ILE A 447 -0.26 27.00 -28.01
C ILE A 447 -1.22 28.20 -27.94
N SER A 448 -1.17 29.07 -28.95
CA SER A 448 -1.93 30.32 -29.01
C SER A 448 -3.38 30.16 -29.55
N TYR A 449 -3.61 29.25 -30.49
CA TYR A 449 -4.87 29.17 -31.25
C TYR A 449 -5.53 27.78 -31.16
N LEU A 450 -6.86 27.73 -31.03
CA LEU A 450 -7.64 26.48 -31.01
C LEU A 450 -7.90 25.89 -32.40
N SER A 451 -7.81 26.73 -33.44
CA SER A 451 -8.15 26.37 -34.83
C SER A 451 -7.22 25.33 -35.45
N SER A 452 -6.02 25.14 -34.88
CA SER A 452 -5.03 24.14 -35.29
C SER A 452 -5.07 22.84 -34.48
N VAL A 453 -6.02 22.68 -33.55
CA VAL A 453 -6.17 21.47 -32.71
C VAL A 453 -7.49 20.75 -32.97
N LEU A 454 -8.58 21.48 -33.17
CA LEU A 454 -9.91 20.88 -33.35
C LEU A 454 -10.08 20.36 -34.80
N PRO A 455 -10.30 19.04 -35.02
CA PRO A 455 -10.68 18.50 -36.32
C PRO A 455 -11.90 19.24 -36.88
N HIS A 456 -12.01 19.37 -38.20
CA HIS A 456 -13.04 20.21 -38.81
C HIS A 456 -14.46 19.80 -38.37
N ASP A 457 -14.71 18.50 -38.39
CA ASP A 457 -16.03 17.88 -38.12
C ASP A 457 -16.36 17.85 -36.62
N ALA A 458 -15.33 18.00 -35.76
CA ALA A 458 -15.50 18.09 -34.31
C ALA A 458 -16.00 19.47 -33.85
N LYS A 459 -15.79 20.53 -34.65
CA LYS A 459 -16.00 21.94 -34.24
C LYS A 459 -17.42 22.21 -33.74
N ASP A 460 -18.44 21.80 -34.48
CA ASP A 460 -19.84 22.07 -34.13
C ASP A 460 -20.30 21.25 -32.92
N THR A 461 -19.86 20.00 -32.82
CA THR A 461 -20.07 19.13 -31.65
C THR A 461 -19.46 19.77 -30.40
N VAL A 462 -18.19 20.21 -30.47
CA VAL A 462 -17.50 20.88 -29.37
C VAL A 462 -18.14 22.23 -29.03
N ALA A 463 -18.54 23.03 -30.03
CA ALA A 463 -19.24 24.30 -29.81
C ALA A 463 -20.59 24.10 -29.12
N SER A 464 -21.37 23.09 -29.54
CA SER A 464 -22.62 22.69 -28.88
C SER A 464 -22.40 22.29 -27.42
N ILE A 465 -21.38 21.47 -27.14
CA ILE A 465 -21.01 21.08 -25.78
C ILE A 465 -20.58 22.28 -24.93
N LEU A 466 -19.79 23.23 -25.49
CA LEU A 466 -19.31 24.41 -24.78
C LEU A 466 -20.40 25.44 -24.44
N LYS A 467 -21.51 25.49 -25.18
CA LYS A 467 -22.67 26.37 -24.87
C LYS A 467 -23.26 26.07 -23.49
N GLY A 468 -23.28 24.79 -23.08
CA GLY A 468 -23.83 24.36 -21.79
C GLY A 468 -22.94 24.60 -20.56
N LEU A 469 -21.78 25.25 -20.71
CA LEU A 469 -20.82 25.48 -19.63
C LEU A 469 -20.79 26.94 -19.16
N ASN A 470 -20.46 27.17 -17.88
CA ASN A 470 -20.17 28.52 -17.38
C ASN A 470 -18.77 29.02 -17.81
N LYS A 471 -18.49 30.31 -17.59
CA LYS A 471 -17.25 30.96 -18.07
C LYS A 471 -15.96 30.30 -17.54
N PRO A 472 -15.80 30.00 -16.22
CA PRO A 472 -14.66 29.24 -15.72
C PRO A 472 -14.52 27.83 -16.33
N GLN A 473 -15.63 27.10 -16.50
CA GLN A 473 -15.61 25.77 -17.12
C GLN A 473 -15.17 25.83 -18.59
N ARG A 474 -15.66 26.80 -19.38
CA ARG A 474 -15.19 27.02 -20.77
C ARG A 474 -13.70 27.39 -20.82
N GLN A 475 -13.22 28.21 -19.87
CA GLN A 475 -11.80 28.55 -19.75
C GLN A 475 -10.95 27.31 -19.44
N ALA A 476 -11.44 26.41 -18.58
CA ALA A 476 -10.77 25.13 -18.32
C ALA A 476 -10.70 24.25 -19.58
N MET A 477 -11.80 24.09 -20.32
CA MET A 477 -11.79 23.30 -21.58
C MET A 477 -10.81 23.90 -22.59
N LYS A 478 -10.84 25.22 -22.79
CA LYS A 478 -9.89 25.93 -23.68
C LYS A 478 -8.44 25.71 -23.25
N LYS A 479 -8.14 25.77 -21.94
CA LYS A 479 -6.76 25.65 -21.45
C LYS A 479 -6.20 24.24 -21.65
N VAL A 480 -7.01 23.19 -21.44
CA VAL A 480 -6.60 21.80 -21.72
C VAL A 480 -6.33 21.60 -23.22
N LEU A 481 -7.25 22.04 -24.10
CA LEU A 481 -7.12 21.91 -25.56
C LEU A 481 -5.91 22.66 -26.13
N LEU A 482 -5.39 23.68 -25.43
CA LEU A 482 -4.18 24.41 -25.83
C LEU A 482 -2.89 23.85 -25.21
N SER A 483 -2.93 22.82 -24.36
CA SER A 483 -1.77 22.36 -23.58
C SER A 483 -0.93 21.29 -24.29
N LYS A 484 0.40 21.38 -24.16
CA LYS A 484 1.37 20.36 -24.65
C LYS A 484 1.96 19.47 -23.56
N ASP A 485 1.74 19.84 -22.29
CA ASP A 485 2.34 19.18 -21.12
C ASP A 485 1.27 18.81 -20.08
N TYR A 486 0.71 19.78 -19.36
CA TYR A 486 -0.38 19.54 -18.40
C TYR A 486 -1.25 20.80 -18.16
N THR A 487 -2.43 20.60 -17.57
CA THR A 487 -3.34 21.66 -17.09
C THR A 487 -3.90 21.25 -15.73
N LEU A 488 -4.01 22.20 -14.78
CA LEU A 488 -4.49 21.96 -13.42
C LEU A 488 -5.84 22.64 -13.19
N ILE A 489 -6.92 21.84 -13.07
CA ILE A 489 -8.28 22.36 -12.84
C ILE A 489 -8.59 22.34 -11.33
N VAL A 490 -8.49 23.50 -10.68
CA VAL A 490 -8.86 23.69 -9.26
C VAL A 490 -10.39 23.81 -9.18
N GLY A 491 -11.06 22.68 -9.01
CA GLY A 491 -12.49 22.66 -8.74
C GLY A 491 -12.80 22.84 -7.26
N MET A 492 -13.37 23.98 -6.86
CA MET A 492 -13.82 24.24 -5.49
C MET A 492 -15.09 23.42 -5.13
N PRO A 493 -15.63 23.45 -3.90
CA PRO A 493 -16.87 22.74 -3.55
C PRO A 493 -18.07 23.21 -4.38
N GLY A 494 -18.96 22.29 -4.77
CA GLY A 494 -20.18 22.61 -5.53
C GLY A 494 -19.99 23.03 -7.01
N THR A 495 -18.76 23.22 -7.50
CA THR A 495 -18.48 23.76 -8.86
C THR A 495 -18.67 22.78 -10.02
N GLY A 496 -19.32 21.64 -9.79
CA GLY A 496 -19.57 20.64 -10.83
C GLY A 496 -18.31 19.93 -11.36
N LYS A 497 -17.30 19.65 -10.52
CA LYS A 497 -16.06 18.91 -10.90
C LYS A 497 -16.33 17.71 -11.80
N THR A 498 -17.17 16.78 -11.36
CA THR A 498 -17.53 15.54 -12.08
C THR A 498 -18.19 15.83 -13.43
N THR A 499 -19.02 16.87 -13.51
CA THR A 499 -19.62 17.34 -14.76
C THR A 499 -18.57 17.97 -15.68
N THR A 500 -17.63 18.74 -15.14
CA THR A 500 -16.54 19.38 -15.89
C THR A 500 -15.60 18.35 -16.51
N ILE A 501 -15.24 17.30 -15.75
CA ILE A 501 -14.41 16.18 -16.25
C ILE A 501 -15.18 15.35 -17.28
N CYS A 502 -16.46 15.02 -17.03
CA CYS A 502 -17.31 14.36 -18.02
C CYS A 502 -17.38 15.16 -19.33
N THR A 503 -17.59 16.47 -19.27
CA THR A 503 -17.61 17.33 -20.45
C THR A 503 -16.25 17.41 -21.16
N LEU A 504 -15.13 17.41 -20.41
CA LEU A 504 -13.79 17.32 -21.00
C LEU A 504 -13.59 16.01 -21.77
N VAL A 505 -13.96 14.86 -21.18
CA VAL A 505 -13.88 13.55 -21.85
C VAL A 505 -14.76 13.54 -23.11
N ARG A 506 -15.97 14.11 -23.07
CA ARG A 506 -16.84 14.25 -24.26
C ARG A 506 -16.17 15.07 -25.37
N ILE A 507 -15.50 16.17 -25.04
CA ILE A 507 -14.79 17.02 -26.00
C ILE A 507 -13.57 16.29 -26.59
N LEU A 508 -12.75 15.64 -25.76
CA LEU A 508 -11.57 14.91 -26.20
C LEU A 508 -11.94 13.72 -27.10
N TYR A 509 -12.97 12.95 -26.72
CA TYR A 509 -13.53 11.86 -27.52
C TYR A 509 -14.06 12.35 -28.88
N ALA A 510 -14.79 13.47 -28.90
CA ALA A 510 -15.26 14.09 -30.15
C ALA A 510 -14.13 14.64 -31.04
N CYS A 511 -12.92 14.83 -30.50
CA CYS A 511 -11.72 15.20 -31.25
C CYS A 511 -10.85 13.98 -31.65
N GLY A 512 -11.29 12.74 -31.36
CA GLY A 512 -10.55 11.52 -31.68
C GLY A 512 -9.40 11.18 -30.73
N PHE A 513 -9.27 11.85 -29.58
CA PHE A 513 -8.23 11.51 -28.59
C PHE A 513 -8.61 10.28 -27.77
N SER A 514 -7.64 9.39 -27.54
CA SER A 514 -7.70 8.40 -26.45
C SER A 514 -7.47 9.09 -25.10
N VAL A 515 -8.20 8.66 -24.06
CA VAL A 515 -8.26 9.35 -22.76
C VAL A 515 -8.17 8.37 -21.60
N LEU A 516 -7.00 8.29 -20.96
CA LEU A 516 -6.81 7.54 -19.72
C LEU A 516 -7.40 8.31 -18.53
N LEU A 517 -8.63 7.96 -18.12
CA LEU A 517 -9.25 8.55 -16.93
C LEU A 517 -8.72 7.88 -15.66
N THR A 518 -8.40 8.67 -14.62
CA THR A 518 -7.95 8.12 -13.33
C THR A 518 -8.47 8.89 -12.12
N SER A 519 -8.58 8.21 -10.98
CA SER A 519 -8.81 8.81 -9.66
C SER A 519 -8.42 7.84 -8.54
N TYR A 520 -8.19 8.31 -7.32
CA TYR A 520 -7.74 7.45 -6.21
C TYR A 520 -8.81 6.43 -5.75
N THR A 521 -10.10 6.78 -5.82
CA THR A 521 -11.19 5.89 -5.37
C THR A 521 -12.03 5.38 -6.54
N HIS A 522 -12.49 4.12 -6.43
CA HIS A 522 -13.41 3.53 -7.42
C HIS A 522 -14.66 4.39 -7.61
N SER A 523 -15.26 4.87 -6.51
CA SER A 523 -16.46 5.70 -6.56
C SER A 523 -16.25 7.06 -7.23
N ALA A 524 -15.05 7.66 -7.19
CA ALA A 524 -14.78 8.90 -7.92
C ALA A 524 -14.73 8.69 -9.44
N VAL A 525 -14.15 7.57 -9.89
CA VAL A 525 -14.16 7.14 -11.30
C VAL A 525 -15.59 6.83 -11.74
N ASP A 526 -16.29 5.96 -11.01
CA ASP A 526 -17.59 5.43 -11.41
C ASP A 526 -18.65 6.54 -11.47
N ASN A 527 -18.58 7.57 -10.62
CA ASN A 527 -19.43 8.77 -10.68
C ASN A 527 -19.25 9.61 -11.97
N ILE A 528 -18.09 9.52 -12.64
CA ILE A 528 -17.87 10.14 -13.94
C ILE A 528 -18.45 9.23 -15.04
N LEU A 529 -18.24 7.92 -14.94
CA LEU A 529 -18.76 6.93 -15.88
C LEU A 529 -20.29 6.88 -15.91
N LEU A 530 -20.96 7.01 -14.76
CA LEU A 530 -22.42 7.15 -14.63
C LEU A 530 -22.97 8.39 -15.36
N LYS A 531 -22.14 9.41 -15.63
CA LYS A 531 -22.51 10.56 -16.46
C LYS A 531 -22.18 10.31 -17.93
N LEU A 532 -21.04 9.71 -18.24
CA LEU A 532 -20.62 9.40 -19.62
C LEU A 532 -21.55 8.38 -20.31
N ALA A 533 -22.00 7.35 -19.59
CA ALA A 533 -22.96 6.37 -20.08
C ALA A 533 -24.28 7.01 -20.56
N LYS A 534 -24.74 8.08 -19.89
CA LYS A 534 -25.96 8.82 -20.29
C LYS A 534 -25.77 9.62 -21.59
N PHE A 535 -24.53 9.87 -22.00
CA PHE A 535 -24.17 10.47 -23.29
C PHE A 535 -23.79 9.43 -24.35
N LYS A 536 -24.00 8.13 -24.09
CA LYS A 536 -23.69 7.00 -25.00
C LYS A 536 -22.23 6.92 -25.47
N ILE A 537 -21.28 7.44 -24.70
CA ILE A 537 -19.85 7.26 -24.97
C ILE A 537 -19.40 5.89 -24.44
N GLY A 538 -18.67 5.13 -25.28
CA GLY A 538 -18.03 3.88 -24.89
C GLY A 538 -16.75 4.10 -24.08
N PHE A 539 -16.50 3.24 -23.09
CA PHE A 539 -15.33 3.27 -22.22
C PHE A 539 -15.13 1.88 -21.58
N LEU A 540 -13.87 1.52 -21.26
CA LEU A 540 -13.53 0.24 -20.64
C LEU A 540 -13.17 0.45 -19.16
N ARG A 541 -13.91 -0.20 -18.25
CA ARG A 541 -13.67 -0.10 -16.80
C ARG A 541 -12.74 -1.22 -16.31
N LEU A 542 -11.44 -0.94 -16.23
CA LEU A 542 -10.51 -1.87 -15.61
C LEU A 542 -10.69 -1.93 -14.08
N GLY A 543 -10.46 -3.10 -13.51
CA GLY A 543 -10.51 -3.37 -12.06
C GLY A 543 -11.51 -4.47 -11.68
N GLN A 544 -11.41 -4.96 -10.44
CA GLN A 544 -12.28 -6.02 -9.91
C GLN A 544 -13.75 -5.57 -9.86
N THR A 545 -14.65 -6.31 -10.52
CA THR A 545 -16.06 -5.93 -10.70
C THR A 545 -16.81 -5.74 -9.37
N GLN A 546 -16.47 -6.53 -8.35
CA GLN A 546 -16.98 -6.40 -6.96
C GLN A 546 -16.75 -5.02 -6.32
N LYS A 547 -15.79 -4.22 -6.83
CA LYS A 547 -15.46 -2.88 -6.33
C LYS A 547 -16.00 -1.75 -7.22
N VAL A 548 -16.79 -2.09 -8.25
CA VAL A 548 -17.34 -1.16 -9.25
C VAL A 548 -18.85 -0.99 -9.03
N HIS A 549 -19.35 0.23 -9.22
CA HIS A 549 -20.78 0.56 -9.09
C HIS A 549 -21.67 -0.34 -9.99
N PRO A 550 -22.81 -0.89 -9.50
CA PRO A 550 -23.63 -1.86 -10.24
C PRO A 550 -23.93 -1.49 -11.70
N ASP A 551 -24.48 -0.30 -11.97
CA ASP A 551 -24.78 0.16 -13.34
C ASP A 551 -23.58 0.20 -14.30
N ILE A 552 -22.36 0.21 -13.75
CA ILE A 552 -21.08 0.27 -14.46
C ILE A 552 -20.41 -1.10 -14.58
N GLN A 553 -20.85 -2.12 -13.84
CA GLN A 553 -20.26 -3.47 -13.87
C GLN A 553 -20.29 -4.09 -15.28
N LYS A 554 -21.36 -3.87 -16.05
CA LYS A 554 -21.48 -4.28 -17.47
C LYS A 554 -20.45 -3.66 -18.44
N PHE A 555 -19.68 -2.66 -18.00
CA PHE A 555 -18.58 -2.06 -18.75
C PHE A 555 -17.20 -2.49 -18.21
N THR A 556 -17.13 -3.40 -17.24
CA THR A 556 -15.84 -3.92 -16.79
C THR A 556 -15.25 -4.87 -17.80
N GLU A 557 -13.92 -4.91 -17.85
CA GLU A 557 -13.16 -5.89 -18.63
C GLU A 557 -13.65 -7.32 -18.36
N GLU A 558 -13.92 -7.66 -17.11
CA GLU A 558 -14.39 -8.97 -16.68
C GLU A 558 -15.76 -9.33 -17.28
N GLU A 559 -16.76 -8.44 -17.16
CA GLU A 559 -18.11 -8.69 -17.71
C GLU A 559 -18.14 -8.60 -19.23
N VAL A 560 -17.32 -7.75 -19.86
CA VAL A 560 -17.23 -7.66 -21.32
C VAL A 560 -16.57 -8.91 -21.90
N CYS A 561 -15.47 -9.40 -21.32
CA CYS A 561 -14.86 -10.66 -21.75
C CYS A 561 -15.77 -11.87 -21.51
N ARG A 562 -16.53 -11.89 -20.39
CA ARG A 562 -17.52 -12.93 -20.08
C ARG A 562 -18.69 -12.93 -21.05
N SER A 563 -19.34 -11.77 -21.25
CA SER A 563 -20.52 -11.63 -22.11
C SER A 563 -20.21 -11.83 -23.60
N LYS A 564 -19.03 -11.39 -24.07
CA LYS A 564 -18.55 -11.68 -25.44
C LYS A 564 -17.89 -13.07 -25.59
N SER A 565 -17.68 -13.81 -24.50
CA SER A 565 -16.97 -15.10 -24.48
C SER A 565 -15.60 -15.06 -25.19
N ILE A 566 -14.77 -14.06 -24.86
CA ILE A 566 -13.47 -13.83 -25.51
C ILE A 566 -12.49 -14.97 -25.17
N LYS A 567 -11.97 -15.63 -26.21
CA LYS A 567 -11.06 -16.79 -26.15
C LYS A 567 -9.80 -16.65 -27.03
N SER A 568 -9.62 -15.52 -27.70
CA SER A 568 -8.50 -15.27 -28.61
C SER A 568 -7.87 -13.91 -28.38
N LEU A 569 -6.56 -13.82 -28.58
CA LEU A 569 -5.77 -12.61 -28.39
C LEU A 569 -6.25 -11.47 -29.30
N ALA A 570 -6.51 -11.75 -30.59
CA ALA A 570 -6.96 -10.74 -31.55
C ALA A 570 -8.27 -10.04 -31.13
N VAL A 571 -9.21 -10.76 -30.50
CA VAL A 571 -10.49 -10.18 -30.01
C VAL A 571 -10.30 -9.40 -28.69
N LEU A 572 -9.29 -9.78 -27.89
CA LEU A 572 -8.87 -9.01 -26.71
C LEU A 572 -8.15 -7.71 -27.12
N GLU A 573 -7.31 -7.77 -28.15
CA GLU A 573 -6.66 -6.62 -28.78
C GLU A 573 -7.69 -5.68 -29.43
N GLU A 574 -8.69 -6.21 -30.14
CA GLU A 574 -9.79 -5.40 -30.66
C GLU A 574 -10.55 -4.68 -29.51
N LEU A 575 -10.77 -5.35 -28.38
CA LEU A 575 -11.40 -4.75 -27.21
C LEU A 575 -10.56 -3.60 -26.61
N TYR A 576 -9.25 -3.77 -26.47
CA TYR A 576 -8.37 -2.73 -25.94
C TYR A 576 -8.15 -1.57 -26.94
N ASN A 577 -7.99 -1.87 -28.23
CA ASN A 577 -7.80 -0.85 -29.26
C ASN A 577 -9.08 -0.03 -29.54
N SER A 578 -10.27 -0.60 -29.30
CA SER A 578 -11.55 0.10 -29.50
C SER A 578 -12.01 0.95 -28.31
N GLN A 579 -11.38 0.86 -27.13
CA GLN A 579 -11.88 1.53 -25.91
C GLN A 579 -10.79 2.16 -25.03
N THR A 580 -11.16 3.24 -24.35
CA THR A 580 -10.27 4.00 -23.47
C THR A 580 -10.11 3.33 -22.09
N GLU A 581 -8.86 3.01 -21.72
CA GLU A 581 -8.49 2.46 -20.40
C GLU A 581 -8.69 3.45 -19.24
N ILE A 582 -8.88 2.91 -18.03
CA ILE A 582 -9.18 3.66 -16.80
C ILE A 582 -8.53 2.99 -15.58
N ARG A 583 -7.76 3.72 -14.75
CA ARG A 583 -7.03 3.16 -13.57
C ARG A 583 -7.05 4.07 -12.32
N ALA A 584 -6.48 3.62 -11.20
CA ALA A 584 -6.56 4.30 -9.89
C ALA A 584 -5.29 4.12 -9.04
N LEU A 585 -4.64 5.23 -8.64
CA LEU A 585 -3.48 5.29 -7.71
C LEU A 585 -3.42 6.66 -6.99
N GLY A 586 -2.62 6.80 -5.93
CA GLY A 586 -2.43 8.06 -5.20
C GLY A 586 -1.43 7.98 -4.03
N MET A 587 -1.04 9.15 -3.49
CA MET A 587 -0.16 9.32 -2.33
C MET A 587 -0.42 10.67 -1.63
N SER A 588 0.22 10.94 -0.49
CA SER A 588 -0.16 11.99 0.48
C SER A 588 0.16 13.44 0.07
N GLU A 589 1.37 13.79 -0.33
CA GLU A 589 1.61 15.07 -1.03
C GLU A 589 1.16 14.92 -2.49
N SER A 590 -0.02 15.47 -2.81
CA SER A 590 -0.55 15.37 -4.16
C SER A 590 0.37 16.04 -5.19
N LEU A 591 0.65 15.35 -6.29
CA LEU A 591 1.36 15.89 -7.45
C LEU A 591 0.73 17.22 -7.94
N PHE A 592 -0.60 17.34 -7.83
CA PHE A 592 -1.34 18.56 -8.10
C PHE A 592 -0.81 19.76 -7.30
N LYS A 593 -0.60 19.61 -5.98
CA LYS A 593 -0.13 20.70 -5.12
C LYS A 593 1.32 21.09 -5.41
N ARG A 594 2.17 20.12 -5.80
CA ARG A 594 3.53 20.38 -6.26
C ARG A 594 3.54 21.21 -7.56
N LEU A 595 2.73 20.81 -8.55
CA LEU A 595 2.67 21.47 -9.86
C LEU A 595 1.90 22.82 -9.86
N GLU A 596 1.11 23.12 -8.82
CA GLU A 596 0.35 24.37 -8.66
C GLU A 596 1.24 25.63 -8.64
N GLN A 597 2.54 25.48 -8.36
CA GLN A 597 3.52 26.56 -8.46
C GLN A 597 3.54 27.22 -9.86
N ASN A 598 3.36 26.42 -10.91
CA ASN A 598 3.30 26.88 -12.31
C ASN A 598 1.92 27.45 -12.63
N LYS A 599 1.63 28.64 -12.08
CA LYS A 599 0.34 29.35 -12.15
C LYS A 599 -0.26 29.44 -13.56
N ASN A 600 0.57 29.52 -14.60
CA ASN A 600 0.12 29.52 -16.00
C ASN A 600 -0.76 28.30 -16.34
N ALA A 601 -0.51 27.12 -15.75
CA ALA A 601 -1.32 25.91 -15.97
C ALA A 601 -2.60 25.83 -15.13
N VAL A 602 -2.82 26.74 -14.18
CA VAL A 602 -3.92 26.66 -13.21
C VAL A 602 -5.18 27.35 -13.75
N VAL A 603 -6.30 26.64 -13.72
CA VAL A 603 -7.64 27.22 -13.95
C VAL A 603 -8.53 26.90 -12.76
N GLN A 604 -9.10 27.94 -12.14
CA GLN A 604 -9.98 27.81 -10.99
C GLN A 604 -11.45 27.81 -11.44
N LEU A 605 -12.25 26.88 -10.92
CA LEU A 605 -13.69 26.91 -11.05
C LEU A 605 -14.25 27.62 -9.80
N THR A 606 -14.98 28.72 -10.02
CA THR A 606 -15.52 29.61 -8.97
C THR A 606 -17.03 29.44 -8.75
N VAL A 607 -17.77 29.31 -9.86
CA VAL A 607 -19.24 29.22 -9.86
C VAL A 607 -19.70 27.85 -9.33
N GLN A 608 -20.50 27.84 -8.26
CA GLN A 608 -20.96 26.67 -7.53
C GLN A 608 -22.50 26.54 -7.49
N TYR A 609 -23.00 25.30 -7.44
CA TYR A 609 -24.42 24.96 -7.57
C TYR A 609 -24.94 24.08 -6.41
N ARG A 610 -24.41 24.27 -5.20
CA ARG A 610 -24.65 23.42 -4.02
C ARG A 610 -25.10 24.20 -2.79
N MET A 611 -24.36 25.25 -2.44
CA MET A 611 -24.53 26.01 -1.20
C MET A 611 -25.36 27.25 -1.48
N ASN A 612 -26.28 27.60 -0.57
CA ASN A 612 -26.91 28.90 -0.61
C ASN A 612 -25.93 30.03 -0.25
N SER A 613 -26.35 31.28 -0.46
CA SER A 613 -25.52 32.48 -0.27
C SER A 613 -24.87 32.54 1.12
N LYS A 614 -25.62 32.24 2.19
CA LYS A 614 -25.15 32.28 3.58
C LYS A 614 -24.12 31.18 3.88
N ILE A 615 -24.37 29.93 3.47
CA ILE A 615 -23.41 28.80 3.64
C ILE A 615 -22.14 29.04 2.82
N MET A 616 -22.27 29.54 1.57
CA MET A 616 -21.14 29.87 0.71
C MET A 616 -20.29 30.99 1.31
N SER A 617 -20.91 32.02 1.90
CA SER A 617 -20.23 33.15 2.54
C SER A 617 -19.27 32.70 3.66
N LEU A 618 -19.68 31.72 4.48
CA LEU A 618 -18.82 31.13 5.52
C LEU A 618 -17.55 30.50 4.90
N SER A 619 -17.72 29.70 3.84
CA SER A 619 -16.60 29.04 3.14
C SER A 619 -15.69 30.06 2.43
N ASN A 620 -16.26 31.14 1.87
CA ASN A 620 -15.51 32.24 1.27
C ASN A 620 -14.66 33.00 2.29
N LYS A 621 -15.19 33.27 3.49
CA LYS A 621 -14.44 33.94 4.57
C LYS A 621 -13.34 33.07 5.18
N LEU A 622 -13.60 31.77 5.34
CA LEU A 622 -12.66 30.85 6.00
C LEU A 622 -11.57 30.28 5.09
N THR A 623 -11.81 30.12 3.78
CA THR A 623 -10.93 29.29 2.92
C THR A 623 -10.76 29.81 1.50
N TYR A 624 -11.81 30.32 0.85
CA TYR A 624 -11.77 30.61 -0.60
C TYR A 624 -11.60 32.09 -0.96
N GLU A 625 -11.29 32.97 0.01
CA GLU A 625 -10.92 34.38 -0.22
C GLU A 625 -11.97 35.16 -1.06
N GLY A 626 -13.26 34.86 -0.87
CA GLY A 626 -14.35 35.47 -1.63
C GLY A 626 -14.59 34.90 -3.04
N LYS A 627 -13.81 33.92 -3.51
CA LYS A 627 -13.79 33.46 -4.91
C LYS A 627 -14.94 32.52 -5.32
N LEU A 628 -15.79 32.06 -4.41
CA LEU A 628 -16.98 31.27 -4.75
C LEU A 628 -18.17 32.17 -5.10
N GLU A 629 -18.88 31.81 -6.17
CA GLU A 629 -20.07 32.51 -6.70
C GLU A 629 -21.25 31.54 -6.81
N CYS A 630 -22.47 31.96 -6.45
CA CYS A 630 -23.68 31.15 -6.66
C CYS A 630 -24.04 31.11 -8.15
N GLY A 631 -24.24 29.91 -8.71
CA GLY A 631 -24.52 29.74 -10.14
C GLY A 631 -25.95 30.06 -10.60
N SER A 632 -26.85 30.43 -9.70
CA SER A 632 -28.17 31.02 -9.96
C SER A 632 -28.81 31.53 -8.67
N ASP A 633 -29.78 32.44 -8.77
CA ASP A 633 -30.53 32.97 -7.61
C ASP A 633 -31.34 31.87 -6.90
N LYS A 634 -31.83 30.88 -7.66
CA LYS A 634 -32.49 29.69 -7.09
C LYS A 634 -31.57 28.91 -6.14
N VAL A 635 -30.26 28.88 -6.40
CA VAL A 635 -29.28 28.29 -5.47
C VAL A 635 -28.97 29.28 -4.35
N ALA A 636 -28.74 30.56 -4.67
CA ALA A 636 -28.38 31.58 -3.69
C ALA A 636 -29.42 31.76 -2.57
N ASN A 637 -30.70 31.61 -2.91
CA ASN A 637 -31.85 31.80 -2.02
C ASN A 637 -32.52 30.48 -1.59
N ALA A 638 -31.84 29.33 -1.80
CA ALA A 638 -32.36 28.03 -1.38
C ALA A 638 -32.45 27.94 0.15
N MET A 639 -33.63 27.57 0.66
CA MET A 639 -33.92 27.35 2.08
C MET A 639 -34.40 25.91 2.30
N ILE A 640 -34.34 25.46 3.55
CA ILE A 640 -34.93 24.20 4.00
C ILE A 640 -36.47 24.28 3.94
N ASN A 641 -37.13 23.20 3.53
CA ASN A 641 -38.59 23.09 3.57
C ASN A 641 -39.00 22.25 4.78
N LEU A 642 -39.81 22.82 5.67
CA LEU A 642 -40.26 22.21 6.93
C LEU A 642 -41.78 22.34 7.08
N PRO A 643 -42.58 21.66 6.26
CA PRO A 643 -44.03 21.86 6.19
C PRO A 643 -44.74 21.62 7.53
N ASN A 644 -44.29 20.63 8.31
CA ASN A 644 -44.99 20.18 9.52
C ASN A 644 -44.40 20.80 10.81
N PHE A 645 -43.45 21.75 10.71
CA PHE A 645 -42.72 22.24 11.90
C PHE A 645 -43.62 22.93 12.94
N LYS A 646 -44.75 23.51 12.51
CA LYS A 646 -45.74 24.09 13.44
C LYS A 646 -46.32 23.02 14.38
N ASP A 647 -46.72 21.89 13.83
CA ASP A 647 -47.33 20.78 14.56
C ASP A 647 -46.29 20.10 15.46
N VAL A 648 -45.05 19.98 14.98
CA VAL A 648 -43.92 19.44 15.77
C VAL A 648 -43.49 20.40 16.89
N LYS A 649 -43.63 21.72 16.74
CA LYS A 649 -43.41 22.65 17.86
C LYS A 649 -44.41 22.38 18.99
N LEU A 650 -45.70 22.24 18.64
CA LEU A 650 -46.75 21.90 19.60
C LEU A 650 -46.50 20.52 20.25
N GLU A 651 -46.01 19.52 19.50
CA GLU A 651 -45.62 18.23 20.06
C GLU A 651 -44.45 18.36 21.06
N LEU A 652 -43.45 19.20 20.77
CA LEU A 652 -42.31 19.41 21.65
C LEU A 652 -42.70 20.10 22.97
N GLU A 653 -43.69 21.00 22.95
CA GLU A 653 -44.20 21.72 24.13
C GLU A 653 -44.80 20.77 25.21
N PHE A 654 -45.14 19.52 24.87
CA PHE A 654 -45.50 18.48 25.86
C PHE A 654 -44.31 17.91 26.65
N TYR A 655 -43.08 18.05 26.15
CA TYR A 655 -41.88 17.48 26.78
C TYR A 655 -41.12 18.48 27.66
N ALA A 656 -41.10 19.76 27.27
CA ALA A 656 -40.64 20.89 28.08
C ALA A 656 -41.16 22.20 27.47
N ASP A 657 -41.08 23.30 28.23
CA ASP A 657 -41.41 24.62 27.71
C ASP A 657 -40.37 25.08 26.67
N TYR A 658 -40.71 24.89 25.39
CA TYR A 658 -39.95 25.36 24.24
C TYR A 658 -40.53 26.62 23.60
N SER A 659 -41.54 27.24 24.20
CA SER A 659 -42.34 28.32 23.60
C SER A 659 -41.46 29.49 23.11
N GLU A 660 -40.53 29.97 23.94
CA GLU A 660 -39.57 31.05 23.65
C GLU A 660 -38.11 30.57 23.51
N ASN A 661 -37.83 29.26 23.46
CA ASN A 661 -36.46 28.73 23.59
C ASN A 661 -35.56 29.14 22.39
N PRO A 662 -34.60 30.07 22.55
CA PRO A 662 -34.04 30.82 21.42
C PRO A 662 -33.10 30.00 20.55
N TRP A 663 -32.41 29.01 21.14
CA TRP A 663 -31.52 28.10 20.39
C TRP A 663 -32.33 27.13 19.51
N LEU A 664 -33.48 26.65 19.99
CA LEU A 664 -34.31 25.69 19.25
C LEU A 664 -34.97 26.39 18.06
N ILE A 665 -35.60 27.54 18.30
CA ILE A 665 -36.15 28.40 17.24
C ILE A 665 -35.05 28.73 16.21
N GLY A 666 -33.87 29.14 16.67
CA GLY A 666 -32.72 29.46 15.80
C GLY A 666 -32.13 28.27 15.02
N VAL A 667 -32.46 27.02 15.32
CA VAL A 667 -32.02 25.83 14.56
C VAL A 667 -33.00 25.46 13.45
N PHE A 668 -34.29 25.65 13.67
CA PHE A 668 -35.34 25.27 12.71
C PHE A 668 -35.87 26.45 11.87
N GLU A 669 -35.52 27.70 12.21
CA GLU A 669 -35.78 28.89 11.42
C GLU A 669 -35.18 28.78 10.00
N PRO A 670 -35.99 28.68 8.91
CA PRO A 670 -35.47 28.46 7.57
C PRO A 670 -34.57 29.58 7.04
N ASN A 671 -34.71 30.80 7.57
CA ASN A 671 -33.83 31.92 7.27
C ASN A 671 -32.44 31.82 7.91
N ASN A 672 -32.19 30.85 8.80
CA ASN A 672 -30.91 30.64 9.48
C ASN A 672 -30.17 29.35 9.06
N PRO A 673 -29.72 29.21 7.79
CA PRO A 673 -29.09 27.99 7.26
C PRO A 673 -27.66 27.73 7.78
N VAL A 674 -27.17 28.49 8.75
CA VAL A 674 -25.86 28.29 9.42
C VAL A 674 -26.05 28.57 10.91
N CYS A 675 -26.25 27.51 11.69
CA CYS A 675 -26.37 27.59 13.14
C CYS A 675 -25.20 26.85 13.81
N PHE A 676 -24.67 27.38 14.92
CA PHE A 676 -23.63 26.74 15.72
C PHE A 676 -24.09 26.67 17.17
N LEU A 677 -24.38 25.45 17.63
CA LEU A 677 -24.80 25.19 19.01
C LEU A 677 -23.56 25.03 19.89
N ASN A 678 -23.21 26.09 20.62
CA ASN A 678 -22.14 26.00 21.61
C ASN A 678 -22.60 25.19 22.83
N THR A 679 -21.91 24.09 23.11
CA THR A 679 -22.18 23.21 24.24
C THR A 679 -21.50 23.62 25.55
N ASP A 680 -20.69 24.68 25.62
CA ASP A 680 -19.94 25.08 26.83
C ASP A 680 -20.78 25.21 28.12
N LYS A 681 -22.06 25.59 27.99
CA LYS A 681 -23.01 25.72 29.11
C LYS A 681 -23.69 24.41 29.52
N VAL A 682 -23.45 23.32 28.80
CA VAL A 682 -24.05 22.00 28.99
C VAL A 682 -22.93 21.01 29.33
N PRO A 683 -23.10 20.07 30.28
CA PRO A 683 -22.11 19.03 30.54
C PRO A 683 -22.00 18.05 29.36
N ALA A 684 -21.20 18.42 28.37
CA ALA A 684 -20.91 17.66 27.16
C ALA A 684 -19.40 17.32 27.03
N PRO A 685 -18.80 16.61 28.00
CA PRO A 685 -17.38 16.26 27.96
C PRO A 685 -17.08 15.18 26.91
N GLU A 686 -15.86 15.16 26.41
CA GLU A 686 -15.35 14.06 25.61
C GLU A 686 -15.06 12.81 26.47
N GLN A 687 -15.15 11.65 25.83
CA GLN A 687 -14.77 10.34 26.35
C GLN A 687 -13.66 9.79 25.47
N VAL A 688 -12.62 9.22 26.06
CA VAL A 688 -11.44 8.71 25.36
C VAL A 688 -11.21 7.26 25.74
N GLU A 689 -11.35 6.34 24.78
CA GLU A 689 -11.12 4.91 24.98
C GLU A 689 -10.19 4.36 23.90
N LYS A 690 -9.15 3.61 24.29
CA LYS A 690 -8.34 2.78 23.38
C LYS A 690 -7.79 3.51 22.13
N GLY A 691 -7.61 4.84 22.22
CA GLY A 691 -7.14 5.71 21.14
C GLY A 691 -8.24 6.36 20.27
N GLY A 692 -9.52 6.08 20.52
CA GLY A 692 -10.66 6.78 19.96
C GLY A 692 -11.20 7.88 20.87
N VAL A 693 -12.13 8.69 20.34
CA VAL A 693 -12.81 9.77 21.06
C VAL A 693 -14.30 9.80 20.67
N SER A 694 -15.19 9.99 21.65
CA SER A 694 -16.63 10.19 21.48
C SER A 694 -17.17 11.25 22.45
N ASN A 695 -18.36 11.77 22.21
CA ASN A 695 -19.09 12.69 23.08
C ASN A 695 -20.58 12.30 23.04
N ILE A 696 -21.04 11.65 24.10
CA ILE A 696 -22.40 11.09 24.17
C ILE A 696 -23.46 12.19 24.27
N THR A 697 -23.14 13.34 24.88
CA THR A 697 -24.07 14.48 24.95
C THR A 697 -24.26 15.10 23.57
N GLU A 698 -23.18 15.31 22.80
CA GLU A 698 -23.31 15.68 21.38
C GLU A 698 -24.09 14.63 20.58
N ALA A 699 -23.79 13.33 20.76
CA ALA A 699 -24.46 12.27 20.00
C ALA A 699 -25.98 12.27 20.24
N LYS A 700 -26.42 12.42 21.50
CA LYS A 700 -27.84 12.57 21.86
C LYS A 700 -28.47 13.82 21.25
N LEU A 701 -27.78 14.96 21.25
CA LEU A 701 -28.26 16.20 20.64
C LEU A 701 -28.44 16.05 19.11
N ILE A 702 -27.47 15.44 18.41
CA ILE A 702 -27.59 15.19 16.97
C ILE A 702 -28.76 14.25 16.65
N VAL A 703 -28.96 13.18 17.44
CA VAL A 703 -30.10 12.26 17.26
C VAL A 703 -31.43 12.98 17.49
N PHE A 704 -31.57 13.74 18.59
CA PHE A 704 -32.76 14.55 18.86
C PHE A 704 -33.09 15.51 17.70
N LEU A 705 -32.12 16.31 17.23
CA LEU A 705 -32.31 17.23 16.12
C LEU A 705 -32.73 16.49 14.85
N THR A 706 -32.13 15.33 14.58
CA THR A 706 -32.47 14.50 13.40
C THR A 706 -33.91 14.00 13.47
N SER A 707 -34.37 13.55 14.64
CA SER A 707 -35.78 13.17 14.86
C SER A 707 -36.73 14.32 14.57
N VAL A 708 -36.43 15.53 15.07
CA VAL A 708 -37.28 16.72 14.87
C VAL A 708 -37.30 17.16 13.40
N PHE A 709 -36.16 17.16 12.69
CA PHE A 709 -36.13 17.45 11.25
C PHE A 709 -36.99 16.48 10.44
N ILE A 710 -36.95 15.18 10.76
CA ILE A 710 -37.74 14.17 10.05
C ILE A 710 -39.24 14.33 10.35
N LYS A 711 -39.64 14.52 11.62
CA LYS A 711 -41.03 14.83 11.97
C LYS A 711 -41.54 16.11 11.28
N ALA A 712 -40.70 17.13 11.16
CA ALA A 712 -41.02 18.40 10.51
C ALA A 712 -41.15 18.31 8.98
N GLY A 713 -40.89 17.15 8.38
CA GLY A 713 -41.15 16.85 6.96
C GLY A 713 -39.92 16.64 6.08
N CYS A 714 -38.71 16.54 6.64
CA CYS A 714 -37.50 16.22 5.85
C CYS A 714 -37.31 14.71 5.62
N ASN A 715 -36.99 14.32 4.39
CA ASN A 715 -36.67 12.92 4.08
C ASN A 715 -35.35 12.51 4.77
N PRO A 716 -35.25 11.29 5.36
CA PRO A 716 -34.00 10.79 5.93
C PRO A 716 -32.84 10.72 4.93
N SER A 717 -33.14 10.59 3.63
CA SER A 717 -32.16 10.63 2.52
C SER A 717 -31.42 11.95 2.42
N ASP A 718 -32.06 13.04 2.82
CA ASP A 718 -31.64 14.42 2.55
C ASP A 718 -30.83 15.00 3.73
N ILE A 719 -30.66 14.19 4.78
CA ILE A 719 -29.87 14.48 5.99
C ILE A 719 -28.54 13.72 5.91
N GLY A 720 -27.46 14.34 6.38
CA GLY A 720 -26.18 13.69 6.60
C GLY A 720 -25.57 14.08 7.93
N ILE A 721 -24.98 13.11 8.63
CA ILE A 721 -24.31 13.33 9.91
C ILE A 721 -22.80 13.10 9.74
N ILE A 722 -22.03 14.10 10.15
CA ILE A 722 -20.56 14.12 10.03
C ILE A 722 -19.93 14.19 11.43
N ALA A 723 -18.94 13.35 11.68
CA ALA A 723 -18.02 13.49 12.80
C ALA A 723 -16.58 13.14 12.40
N PRO A 724 -15.55 13.78 12.99
CA PRO A 724 -14.15 13.47 12.69
C PRO A 724 -13.70 12.13 13.28
N TYR A 725 -14.34 11.64 14.35
CA TYR A 725 -13.96 10.40 15.04
C TYR A 725 -14.89 9.24 14.71
N ARG A 726 -14.31 8.09 14.33
CA ARG A 726 -15.08 6.86 14.03
C ARG A 726 -15.83 6.30 15.23
N GLN A 727 -15.33 6.50 16.45
CA GLN A 727 -16.03 6.09 17.67
C GLN A 727 -17.29 6.92 17.90
N GLN A 728 -17.27 8.23 17.61
CA GLN A 728 -18.48 9.06 17.61
C GLN A 728 -19.50 8.59 16.57
N LEU A 729 -19.06 8.23 15.35
CA LEU A 729 -19.97 7.68 14.35
C LEU A 729 -20.63 6.37 14.84
N LYS A 730 -19.92 5.54 15.60
CA LYS A 730 -20.54 4.37 16.23
C LYS A 730 -21.59 4.80 17.26
N ALA A 731 -21.24 5.67 18.22
CA ALA A 731 -22.18 6.14 19.24
C ALA A 731 -23.46 6.77 18.67
N ILE A 732 -23.35 7.52 17.57
CA ILE A 732 -24.51 8.09 16.86
C ILE A 732 -25.34 6.99 16.19
N ASN A 733 -24.72 6.05 15.45
CA ASN A 733 -25.44 4.95 14.82
C ASN A 733 -26.15 4.03 15.84
N ASP A 734 -25.48 3.71 16.94
CA ASP A 734 -26.03 2.92 18.04
C ASP A 734 -27.30 3.61 18.60
N LEU A 735 -27.27 4.93 18.82
CA LEU A 735 -28.43 5.70 19.29
C LEU A 735 -29.56 5.85 18.23
N LEU A 736 -29.23 6.03 16.95
CA LEU A 736 -30.21 6.08 15.87
C LEU A 736 -30.99 4.77 15.74
N ALA A 737 -30.30 3.62 15.86
CA ALA A 737 -30.91 2.30 15.76
C ALA A 737 -31.95 2.04 16.87
N HIS A 738 -31.74 2.56 18.08
CA HIS A 738 -32.72 2.49 19.17
C HIS A 738 -33.91 3.44 19.00
N SER A 739 -33.83 4.40 18.07
CA SER A 739 -34.83 5.47 17.90
C SER A 739 -35.87 5.19 16.80
N SER A 740 -35.83 4.01 16.16
CA SER A 740 -36.69 3.61 15.04
C SER A 740 -36.66 4.54 13.83
N ILE A 741 -35.58 5.31 13.66
CA ILE A 741 -35.42 6.27 12.57
C ILE A 741 -34.85 5.57 11.32
N GLY A 742 -35.33 5.95 10.13
CA GLY A 742 -34.87 5.40 8.86
C GLY A 742 -33.37 5.63 8.57
N MET A 743 -32.85 4.92 7.57
CA MET A 743 -31.41 4.85 7.27
C MET A 743 -30.79 6.20 6.83
N ILE A 744 -30.27 6.95 7.82
CA ILE A 744 -29.53 8.20 7.63
C ILE A 744 -28.06 7.92 7.31
N GLU A 745 -27.42 8.78 6.52
CA GLU A 745 -26.00 8.65 6.22
C GLU A 745 -25.11 9.23 7.35
N VAL A 746 -24.40 8.36 8.07
CA VAL A 746 -23.50 8.72 9.18
C VAL A 746 -22.06 8.34 8.80
N ASN A 747 -21.20 9.33 8.52
CA ASN A 747 -19.86 9.09 7.92
C ASN A 747 -18.79 10.11 8.34
N THR A 748 -17.50 9.80 8.11
CA THR A 748 -16.40 10.76 8.32
C THR A 748 -16.36 11.81 7.22
N VAL A 749 -15.69 12.93 7.48
CA VAL A 749 -15.41 14.00 6.50
C VAL A 749 -14.83 13.44 5.20
N ASP A 750 -13.91 12.47 5.28
CA ASP A 750 -13.25 11.85 4.11
C ASP A 750 -14.25 11.08 3.24
N LYS A 751 -15.18 10.34 3.86
CA LYS A 751 -16.23 9.60 3.12
C LYS A 751 -17.27 10.53 2.50
N TYR A 752 -17.47 11.72 3.07
CA TYR A 752 -18.30 12.79 2.51
C TYR A 752 -17.61 13.57 1.38
N GLN A 753 -16.33 13.32 1.08
CA GLN A 753 -15.60 14.07 0.05
C GLN A 753 -16.32 14.02 -1.31
N GLY A 754 -16.71 15.19 -1.80
CA GLY A 754 -17.43 15.35 -3.06
C GLY A 754 -18.95 15.16 -2.98
N ARG A 755 -19.51 14.60 -1.91
CA ARG A 755 -20.96 14.44 -1.67
C ARG A 755 -21.60 15.74 -1.19
N ASP A 756 -22.94 15.79 -1.18
CA ASP A 756 -23.78 16.81 -0.53
C ASP A 756 -25.09 16.18 -0.02
N LYS A 757 -25.81 16.97 0.79
CA LYS A 757 -27.13 16.71 1.41
C LYS A 757 -27.83 18.05 1.60
N SER A 758 -29.14 18.06 1.76
CA SER A 758 -29.92 19.27 2.08
C SER A 758 -29.64 19.76 3.51
N ILE A 759 -29.44 18.84 4.44
CA ILE A 759 -29.05 19.12 5.83
C ILE A 759 -27.74 18.39 6.14
N ILE A 760 -26.78 19.10 6.74
CA ILE A 760 -25.57 18.50 7.32
C ILE A 760 -25.50 18.85 8.80
N LEU A 761 -25.49 17.83 9.64
CA LEU A 761 -25.30 17.95 11.08
C LEU A 761 -23.87 17.52 11.43
N VAL A 762 -23.13 18.35 12.18
CA VAL A 762 -21.72 18.10 12.51
C VAL A 762 -21.54 17.97 14.02
N SER A 763 -20.97 16.86 14.44
CA SER A 763 -20.46 16.66 15.81
C SER A 763 -18.94 16.88 15.81
N PHE A 764 -18.45 17.79 16.64
CA PHE A 764 -17.03 18.17 16.73
C PHE A 764 -16.27 17.34 17.78
N VAL A 765 -16.97 16.75 18.75
CA VAL A 765 -16.52 15.73 19.71
C VAL A 765 -15.53 16.21 20.78
N ARG A 766 -14.60 17.11 20.45
CA ARG A 766 -13.55 17.57 21.38
C ARG A 766 -14.12 18.56 22.40
N SER A 767 -14.04 18.17 23.67
CA SER A 767 -14.56 18.92 24.81
C SER A 767 -13.81 18.49 26.07
N ASN A 768 -12.69 19.15 26.34
CA ASN A 768 -11.78 18.85 27.44
C ASN A 768 -11.22 20.16 28.04
N LYS A 769 -10.86 20.11 29.34
CA LYS A 769 -10.27 21.26 30.04
C LYS A 769 -8.79 21.46 29.72
N ASP A 770 -8.13 20.42 29.23
CA ASP A 770 -6.67 20.32 29.10
C ASP A 770 -6.14 20.87 27.76
N GLY A 771 -7.00 21.56 26.98
CA GLY A 771 -6.63 22.20 25.71
C GLY A 771 -6.16 21.24 24.61
N THR A 772 -6.42 19.94 24.74
CA THR A 772 -5.90 18.92 23.81
C THR A 772 -6.74 18.90 22.53
N VAL A 773 -6.13 19.32 21.42
CA VAL A 773 -6.79 19.53 20.12
C VAL A 773 -6.55 18.37 19.15
N CYS A 774 -7.58 18.02 18.37
CA CYS A 774 -7.52 17.04 17.29
C CYS A 774 -6.40 17.34 16.27
N MET A 775 -5.82 16.28 15.70
CA MET A 775 -4.83 16.36 14.61
C MET A 775 -5.35 17.15 13.39
N ALA A 776 -6.64 17.04 13.07
CA ALA A 776 -7.29 17.79 12.00
C ALA A 776 -7.22 19.32 12.19
N CYS A 777 -7.16 19.80 13.44
CA CYS A 777 -7.04 21.22 13.75
C CYS A 777 -5.59 21.73 13.78
N LYS A 778 -4.59 20.83 13.69
CA LYS A 778 -3.15 21.20 13.65
C LYS A 778 -2.65 21.58 12.25
N VAL A 779 -3.50 21.46 11.22
CA VAL A 779 -3.12 21.53 9.79
C VAL A 779 -2.79 22.96 9.30
N ASN A 780 -2.94 24.00 10.13
CA ASN A 780 -2.50 25.36 9.77
C ASN A 780 -1.88 26.15 10.95
N PRO A 781 -0.55 26.07 11.17
CA PRO A 781 0.13 26.84 12.22
C PRO A 781 0.24 28.35 11.92
N TYR A 782 -0.04 28.80 10.69
CA TYR A 782 0.27 30.16 10.22
C TYR A 782 -0.75 31.26 10.59
N ARG A 783 -1.78 30.97 11.39
CA ARG A 783 -2.82 31.95 11.79
C ARG A 783 -3.06 32.09 13.32
N ARG A 784 -2.07 31.77 14.16
CA ARG A 784 -2.13 32.05 15.62
C ARG A 784 -1.59 33.44 16.03
N ARG A 785 -1.62 34.43 15.13
CA ARG A 785 -1.26 35.84 15.41
C ARG A 785 -2.08 36.83 14.56
N THR A 786 -3.34 37.00 14.96
CA THR A 786 -4.21 38.19 14.80
C THR A 786 -5.33 38.02 15.80
#